data_AF-A0A954FWD1-F1
#
_entry.id   AF-A0A954FWD1-F1
#
_cell.length_a   1.000
_cell.length_b   1.000
_cell.length_c   1.000
_cell.angle_alpha   90.00
_cell.angle_beta   90.00
_cell.angle_gamma   90.00
#
_symmetry.space_group_name_H-M   'P 1'
#
loop_
_entity.id
_entity.type
_entity.pdbx_description
1 polymer ?
#
loop_
_entity_poly.entity_id
_entity_poly.type
_entity_poly.pdbx_seq_one_letter_code
_entity_poly.pdbx_strand_id
1 'polypeptide(L)'
;QDNGLGIKDAQLFAETFSRRLGVNPEHAVLAYEDAMYYLWKERRLAVNADVFNSDLEDEEERIRLARVFEQGLDSPVGCLLPLMHQWWNDVPCWRSGHWPVRSENLFLIPGDSPMGLRLPLDSLPAPVTGEYSPVPVVPFEETEALPDYEQLSQHTAFQRTAHKSVGRVQHQVLQRAGGGGVLEKPHRETPPDAEVPAYNAGIIRTAMCFEPREGNLHIFMPPVDRLESYLELIAKIEQTAEELDIPIILEGYLPPSDYRLKHIKVTPDPGVIEVNVQPAQNWQELVEITSGVYEDARHSRLGTEQFDLDGTHTGTGGGNHIVMGSYTPHDSPFLRRPDLLRSLIAYWHNHPSLSYFFSGRFIGPTSQAPRVDEGRRDATYELQIAFEQIPEKGDVPPWLVDRVFRHLLVDLTGNTHRAEFCIDKLYSPDSATGRLGLVEFRGFEMPPHWQMSLTQQLLLRALVARFWNKPYQPNLVDWNTSIHDRWLLPHFIQQDFEDVIEELYEEGFPLEASWFEPHYEFRFPFIGEIQNRGIHVELRTAIEPWYVLGEEPAGGATARFVDSSVQRLQVKVRGMSNGRHILLCNGRKIPLHSTGTEGEFVAGVRYRAWQPPSCLHPTIPVDEPLVLDTLDTWVNRSIGGCTYHVGHPGGLNPGTFPVNGYEAESRRAARFFKMGHTGGPKSIPEDEKNALFPMTLDLRRNRGIV
;
A
#
# COMPACT_ATOMS: atom_id res chain seq x y z
N GLN A 1 10.94 -18.24 -23.18
CA GLN A 1 11.49 -19.29 -24.07
C GLN A 1 10.37 -19.61 -25.05
N ASP A 2 10.66 -19.78 -26.34
CA ASP A 2 9.66 -20.15 -27.35
C ASP A 2 9.73 -21.67 -27.54
N ASN A 3 8.67 -22.38 -27.16
CA ASN A 3 8.59 -23.85 -27.25
C ASN A 3 7.86 -24.31 -28.53
N GLY A 4 7.47 -23.38 -29.43
CA GLY A 4 6.81 -23.70 -30.69
C GLY A 4 5.41 -24.30 -30.55
N LEU A 5 4.76 -24.18 -29.39
CA LEU A 5 3.43 -24.73 -29.12
C LEU A 5 2.34 -23.96 -29.88
N GLY A 6 1.40 -24.68 -30.48
CA GLY A 6 0.31 -24.12 -31.26
C GLY A 6 -1.08 -24.60 -30.83
N ILE A 7 -2.10 -24.28 -31.63
CA ILE A 7 -3.50 -24.60 -31.28
C ILE A 7 -3.76 -26.10 -31.11
N LYS A 8 -3.09 -26.93 -31.89
CA LYS A 8 -3.24 -28.40 -31.81
C LYS A 8 -2.82 -28.92 -30.44
N ASP A 9 -1.76 -28.34 -29.87
CA ASP A 9 -1.26 -28.69 -28.54
C ASP A 9 -2.25 -28.23 -27.46
N ALA A 10 -2.83 -27.03 -27.61
CA ALA A 10 -3.88 -26.55 -26.71
C ALA A 10 -5.13 -27.43 -26.74
N GLN A 11 -5.57 -27.89 -27.92
CA GLN A 11 -6.69 -28.84 -28.05
C GLN A 11 -6.37 -30.19 -27.42
N LEU A 12 -5.18 -30.74 -27.71
CA LEU A 12 -4.73 -32.00 -27.12
C LEU A 12 -4.66 -31.92 -25.59
N PHE A 13 -4.16 -30.80 -25.07
CA PHE A 13 -4.10 -30.53 -23.63
C PHE A 13 -5.51 -30.47 -23.04
N ALA A 14 -6.42 -29.69 -23.63
CA ALA A 14 -7.80 -29.55 -23.15
C ALA A 14 -8.57 -30.88 -23.16
N GLU A 15 -8.39 -31.71 -24.20
CA GLU A 15 -9.00 -33.03 -24.27
C GLU A 15 -8.48 -33.99 -23.19
N THR A 16 -7.16 -34.05 -23.02
CA THR A 16 -6.49 -34.92 -22.04
C THR A 16 -6.87 -34.50 -20.62
N PHE A 17 -6.85 -33.20 -20.35
CA PHE A 17 -7.31 -32.60 -19.10
C PHE A 17 -8.78 -32.93 -18.82
N SER A 18 -9.67 -32.80 -19.81
CA SER A 18 -11.09 -33.10 -19.66
C SER A 18 -11.34 -34.55 -19.28
N ARG A 19 -10.65 -35.50 -19.94
CA ARG A 19 -10.72 -36.94 -19.61
C ARG A 19 -10.26 -37.19 -18.18
N ARG A 20 -9.18 -36.53 -17.76
CA ARG A 20 -8.59 -36.69 -16.42
C ARG A 20 -9.49 -36.12 -15.32
N LEU A 21 -10.16 -35.01 -15.58
CA LEU A 21 -11.12 -34.38 -14.67
C LEU A 21 -12.48 -35.13 -14.62
N GLY A 22 -12.73 -36.02 -15.59
CA GLY A 22 -13.98 -36.79 -15.69
C GLY A 22 -15.14 -36.01 -16.30
N VAL A 23 -14.84 -34.99 -17.12
CA VAL A 23 -15.84 -34.18 -17.82
C VAL A 23 -15.82 -34.46 -19.33
N ASN A 24 -16.89 -34.10 -20.05
CA ASN A 24 -16.98 -34.39 -21.49
C ASN A 24 -15.97 -33.52 -22.28
N PRO A 25 -15.00 -34.12 -23.01
CA PRO A 25 -14.05 -33.37 -23.85
C PRO A 25 -14.71 -32.63 -25.00
N GLU A 26 -15.88 -33.08 -25.48
CA GLU A 26 -16.61 -32.42 -26.58
C GLU A 26 -17.17 -31.03 -26.20
N HIS A 27 -17.14 -30.68 -24.92
CA HIS A 27 -17.51 -29.34 -24.47
C HIS A 27 -16.38 -28.31 -24.62
N ALA A 28 -15.18 -28.73 -25.06
CA ALA A 28 -14.12 -27.80 -25.39
C ALA A 28 -14.42 -27.11 -26.75
N VAL A 29 -14.46 -25.78 -26.76
CA VAL A 29 -14.81 -24.97 -27.93
C VAL A 29 -13.64 -24.08 -28.34
N LEU A 30 -13.42 -23.93 -29.64
CA LEU A 30 -12.41 -23.01 -30.19
C LEU A 30 -12.91 -21.57 -30.16
N ALA A 31 -12.02 -20.64 -29.80
CA ALA A 31 -12.29 -19.21 -29.82
C ALA A 31 -11.45 -18.50 -30.88
N TYR A 32 -12.01 -17.44 -31.46
CA TYR A 32 -11.46 -16.68 -32.57
C TYR A 32 -11.46 -15.18 -32.26
N GLU A 33 -10.60 -14.43 -32.92
CA GLU A 33 -10.70 -12.96 -32.93
C GLU A 33 -11.92 -12.50 -33.74
N ASP A 34 -12.55 -11.39 -33.34
CA ASP A 34 -13.67 -10.80 -34.09
C ASP A 34 -13.16 -10.11 -35.38
N ALA A 35 -13.13 -10.88 -36.46
CA ALA A 35 -12.72 -10.42 -37.78
C ALA A 35 -13.49 -9.18 -38.25
N MET A 36 -14.80 -9.09 -37.95
CA MET A 36 -15.62 -7.95 -38.39
C MET A 36 -15.25 -6.67 -37.65
N TYR A 37 -14.95 -6.76 -36.36
CA TYR A 37 -14.45 -5.64 -35.57
C TYR A 37 -13.14 -5.09 -36.14
N TYR A 38 -12.15 -5.96 -36.40
CA TYR A 38 -10.84 -5.54 -36.89
C TYR A 38 -10.90 -4.99 -38.32
N LEU A 39 -11.71 -5.56 -39.21
CA LEU A 39 -11.95 -5.03 -40.56
C LEU A 39 -12.69 -3.67 -40.55
N TRP A 40 -13.65 -3.49 -39.64
CA TRP A 40 -14.31 -2.19 -39.47
C TRP A 40 -13.33 -1.13 -38.96
N LYS A 41 -12.43 -1.51 -38.07
CA LYS A 41 -11.41 -0.63 -37.50
C LYS A 41 -10.35 -0.23 -38.53
N GLU A 42 -9.87 -1.18 -39.33
CA GLU A 42 -8.98 -0.93 -40.47
C GLU A 42 -9.59 0.10 -41.44
N ARG A 43 -10.87 -0.02 -41.78
CA ARG A 43 -11.57 0.95 -42.66
C ARG A 43 -11.67 2.36 -42.10
N ARG A 44 -11.49 2.54 -40.79
CA ARG A 44 -11.49 3.84 -40.12
C ARG A 44 -10.10 4.47 -40.02
N LEU A 45 -9.05 3.74 -40.40
CA LEU A 45 -7.71 4.28 -40.50
C LEU A 45 -7.65 5.36 -41.60
N ALA A 46 -6.76 6.33 -41.43
CA ALA A 46 -6.57 7.39 -42.41
C ALA A 46 -6.10 6.80 -43.76
N VAL A 47 -6.43 7.47 -44.87
CA VAL A 47 -6.13 6.97 -46.24
C VAL A 47 -4.62 6.76 -46.49
N ASN A 48 -3.78 7.41 -45.71
CA ASN A 48 -2.32 7.31 -45.72
C ASN A 48 -1.75 6.34 -44.67
N ALA A 49 -2.59 5.63 -43.93
CA ALA A 49 -2.17 4.68 -42.91
C ALA A 49 -2.15 3.24 -43.47
N ASP A 50 -0.95 2.70 -43.67
CA ASP A 50 -0.67 1.27 -43.88
C ASP A 50 -0.67 0.51 -42.54
N VAL A 51 -1.49 -0.54 -42.41
CA VAL A 51 -1.58 -1.38 -41.19
C VAL A 51 -0.22 -1.96 -40.79
N PHE A 52 0.66 -2.24 -41.76
CA PHE A 52 1.98 -2.81 -41.49
C PHE A 52 3.09 -1.75 -41.37
N ASN A 53 2.85 -0.50 -41.80
CA ASN A 53 3.92 0.47 -42.04
C ASN A 53 3.56 1.96 -41.77
N SER A 54 2.47 2.28 -41.08
CA SER A 54 2.07 3.67 -40.81
C SER A 54 2.39 4.23 -39.43
N ASP A 55 2.57 5.54 -39.42
CA ASP A 55 2.60 6.42 -38.24
C ASP A 55 1.18 6.53 -37.63
N LEU A 56 0.77 5.48 -36.90
CA LEU A 56 -0.36 5.58 -35.98
C LEU A 56 0.08 6.37 -34.74
N GLU A 57 -0.81 7.21 -34.19
CA GLU A 57 -0.53 7.96 -32.95
C GLU A 57 -0.34 7.04 -31.72
N ASP A 58 -0.78 5.79 -31.82
CA ASP A 58 -0.69 4.75 -30.78
C ASP A 58 0.11 3.54 -31.31
N GLU A 59 1.34 3.38 -30.80
CA GLU A 59 2.29 2.34 -31.19
C GLU A 59 1.83 0.93 -30.76
N GLU A 60 1.18 0.80 -29.61
CA GLU A 60 0.66 -0.48 -29.11
C GLU A 60 -0.50 -0.97 -29.99
N GLU A 61 -1.34 -0.03 -30.42
CA GLU A 61 -2.47 -0.33 -31.28
C GLU A 61 -2.04 -0.89 -32.64
N ARG A 62 -0.94 -0.35 -33.18
CA ARG A 62 -0.30 -0.82 -34.42
C ARG A 62 0.20 -2.25 -34.28
N ILE A 63 0.99 -2.52 -33.24
CA ILE A 63 1.56 -3.84 -32.98
C ILE A 63 0.44 -4.87 -32.87
N ARG A 64 -0.68 -4.51 -32.23
CA ARG A 64 -1.87 -5.37 -32.10
C ARG A 64 -2.50 -5.71 -33.45
N LEU A 65 -2.76 -4.71 -34.29
CA LEU A 65 -3.36 -4.96 -35.61
C LEU A 65 -2.44 -5.83 -36.46
N ALA A 66 -1.15 -5.50 -36.52
CA ALA A 66 -0.16 -6.29 -37.24
C ALA A 66 -0.17 -7.76 -36.79
N ARG A 67 -0.13 -8.01 -35.46
CA ARG A 67 -0.16 -9.37 -34.89
C ARG A 67 -1.42 -10.15 -35.26
N VAL A 68 -2.60 -9.52 -35.16
CA VAL A 68 -3.89 -10.17 -35.48
C VAL A 68 -3.97 -10.51 -36.98
N PHE A 69 -3.49 -9.63 -37.86
CA PHE A 69 -3.46 -9.89 -39.30
C PHE A 69 -2.38 -10.91 -39.71
N GLU A 70 -1.22 -10.94 -39.05
CA GLU A 70 -0.18 -11.96 -39.26
C GLU A 70 -0.64 -13.35 -38.82
N GLN A 71 -1.33 -13.46 -37.70
CA GLN A 71 -1.91 -14.71 -37.18
C GLN A 71 -3.04 -15.23 -38.10
N GLY A 72 -3.76 -14.31 -38.75
CA GLY A 72 -4.86 -14.61 -39.66
C GLY A 72 -6.21 -14.71 -38.93
N LEU A 73 -7.20 -13.97 -39.41
CA LEU A 73 -8.52 -13.80 -38.75
C LEU A 73 -9.37 -15.08 -38.70
N ASP A 74 -9.08 -16.07 -39.56
CA ASP A 74 -9.76 -17.37 -39.57
C ASP A 74 -9.05 -18.42 -38.69
N SER A 75 -7.92 -18.06 -38.06
CA SER A 75 -7.18 -18.96 -37.18
C SER A 75 -7.73 -18.89 -35.75
N PRO A 76 -7.88 -20.04 -35.08
CA PRO A 76 -8.28 -20.07 -33.67
C PRO A 76 -7.16 -19.50 -32.78
N VAL A 77 -7.56 -18.70 -31.79
CA VAL A 77 -6.68 -18.11 -30.78
C VAL A 77 -6.36 -19.13 -29.69
N GLY A 78 -7.35 -19.93 -29.30
CA GLY A 78 -7.26 -20.90 -28.21
C GLY A 78 -8.52 -21.76 -28.12
N CYS A 79 -8.59 -22.61 -27.10
CA CYS A 79 -9.81 -23.33 -26.75
C CYS A 79 -10.24 -23.01 -25.32
N LEU A 80 -11.54 -23.12 -25.04
CA LEU A 80 -12.07 -23.03 -23.69
C LEU A 80 -12.92 -24.23 -23.35
N LEU A 81 -12.92 -24.56 -22.06
CA LEU A 81 -13.74 -25.59 -21.46
C LEU A 81 -14.63 -24.94 -20.39
N PRO A 82 -15.95 -24.82 -20.61
CA PRO A 82 -16.87 -24.36 -19.58
C PRO A 82 -16.85 -25.35 -18.42
N LEU A 83 -16.57 -24.86 -17.22
CA LEU A 83 -16.25 -25.73 -16.09
C LEU A 83 -16.75 -25.15 -14.77
N MET A 84 -17.44 -25.97 -13.97
CA MET A 84 -17.91 -25.63 -12.63
C MET A 84 -17.78 -26.84 -11.70
N HIS A 85 -17.32 -26.60 -10.47
CA HIS A 85 -17.31 -27.61 -9.42
C HIS A 85 -18.60 -27.53 -8.59
N GLN A 86 -19.38 -28.62 -8.57
CA GLN A 86 -20.61 -28.70 -7.78
C GLN A 86 -20.33 -29.31 -6.40
N TRP A 87 -19.62 -28.56 -5.56
CA TRP A 87 -19.20 -29.01 -4.22
C TRP A 87 -20.36 -29.27 -3.26
N TRP A 88 -21.54 -28.70 -3.53
CA TRP A 88 -22.74 -28.82 -2.68
C TRP A 88 -23.54 -30.12 -2.90
N ASN A 89 -23.17 -30.93 -3.90
CA ASN A 89 -23.80 -32.22 -4.13
C ASN A 89 -23.36 -33.25 -3.07
N ASP A 90 -24.19 -34.27 -2.80
CA ASP A 90 -23.80 -35.47 -2.01
C ASP A 90 -22.49 -36.10 -2.54
N VAL A 91 -22.28 -35.90 -3.85
CA VAL A 91 -21.02 -36.16 -4.53
C VAL A 91 -20.45 -34.88 -5.12
N PRO A 92 -19.44 -34.25 -4.49
CA PRO A 92 -18.67 -33.20 -5.16
C PRO A 92 -18.15 -33.74 -6.49
N CYS A 93 -18.45 -33.03 -7.58
CA CYS A 93 -18.04 -33.41 -8.92
C CYS A 93 -17.87 -32.19 -9.82
N TRP A 94 -16.97 -32.32 -10.79
CA TRP A 94 -16.81 -31.36 -11.87
C TRP A 94 -17.88 -31.57 -12.93
N ARG A 95 -18.40 -30.48 -13.47
CA ARG A 95 -19.30 -30.49 -14.62
C ARG A 95 -18.78 -29.53 -15.67
N SER A 96 -18.87 -29.97 -16.92
CA SER A 96 -18.73 -29.12 -18.10
C SER A 96 -20.06 -29.00 -18.83
N GLY A 97 -20.20 -27.99 -19.68
CA GLY A 97 -21.42 -27.73 -20.43
C GLY A 97 -21.12 -27.03 -21.76
N HIS A 98 -22.09 -27.08 -22.67
CA HIS A 98 -22.00 -26.40 -23.95
C HIS A 98 -22.32 -24.90 -23.81
N TRP A 99 -21.58 -24.03 -24.49
CA TRP A 99 -21.91 -22.61 -24.61
C TRP A 99 -22.76 -22.35 -25.84
N PRO A 100 -24.07 -22.05 -25.71
CA PRO A 100 -24.92 -21.78 -26.85
C PRO A 100 -24.65 -20.36 -27.38
N VAL A 101 -23.73 -20.26 -28.34
CA VAL A 101 -23.46 -19.01 -29.07
C VAL A 101 -24.34 -18.89 -30.31
N ARG A 102 -24.62 -17.66 -30.75
CA ARG A 102 -25.45 -17.39 -31.94
C ARG A 102 -24.73 -17.68 -33.26
N SER A 103 -23.42 -17.55 -33.28
CA SER A 103 -22.55 -17.84 -34.41
C SER A 103 -22.06 -19.28 -34.37
N GLU A 104 -21.62 -19.81 -35.52
CA GLU A 104 -20.98 -21.14 -35.57
C GLU A 104 -19.66 -21.18 -34.80
N ASN A 105 -18.97 -20.03 -34.72
CA ASN A 105 -17.71 -19.85 -33.98
C ASN A 105 -17.91 -18.93 -32.78
N LEU A 106 -17.11 -19.13 -31.73
CA LEU A 106 -17.04 -18.22 -30.58
C LEU A 106 -16.02 -17.10 -30.85
N PHE A 107 -16.47 -15.85 -30.77
CA PHE A 107 -15.61 -14.67 -30.94
C PHE A 107 -15.29 -14.02 -29.60
N LEU A 108 -14.02 -13.69 -29.38
CA LEU A 108 -13.53 -12.99 -28.19
C LEU A 108 -13.86 -11.50 -28.25
N ILE A 109 -13.99 -10.89 -27.08
CA ILE A 109 -14.02 -9.43 -26.95
C ILE A 109 -12.67 -8.89 -27.46
N PRO A 110 -12.64 -7.90 -28.38
CA PRO A 110 -11.40 -7.37 -28.90
C PRO A 110 -10.51 -6.77 -27.81
N GLY A 111 -9.23 -7.15 -27.79
CA GLY A 111 -8.27 -6.69 -26.78
C GLY A 111 -6.95 -7.45 -26.85
N ASP A 112 -6.00 -7.06 -26.02
CA ASP A 112 -4.66 -7.64 -25.85
C ASP A 112 -4.53 -8.54 -24.61
N SER A 113 -5.53 -8.48 -23.72
CA SER A 113 -5.59 -9.29 -22.52
C SER A 113 -5.68 -10.80 -22.84
N PRO A 114 -5.27 -11.68 -21.91
CA PRO A 114 -5.52 -13.12 -22.01
C PRO A 114 -6.94 -13.48 -22.45
N MET A 115 -7.07 -14.54 -23.24
CA MET A 115 -8.37 -15.01 -23.76
C MET A 115 -9.44 -15.14 -22.67
N GLY A 116 -9.07 -15.61 -21.47
CA GLY A 116 -10.00 -15.77 -20.34
C GLY A 116 -10.63 -14.48 -19.82
N LEU A 117 -9.99 -13.32 -20.00
CA LEU A 117 -10.56 -12.00 -19.68
C LEU A 117 -11.41 -11.43 -20.82
N ARG A 118 -11.38 -12.05 -22.00
CA ARG A 118 -12.05 -11.60 -23.22
C ARG A 118 -13.23 -12.49 -23.61
N LEU A 119 -13.73 -13.31 -22.69
CA LEU A 119 -14.86 -14.19 -22.94
C LEU A 119 -16.18 -13.41 -23.05
N PRO A 120 -17.03 -13.66 -24.06
CA PRO A 120 -18.27 -12.89 -24.28
C PRO A 120 -19.41 -13.39 -23.38
N LEU A 121 -19.26 -13.29 -22.06
CA LEU A 121 -20.22 -13.83 -21.07
C LEU A 121 -21.64 -13.23 -21.17
N ASP A 122 -21.75 -12.00 -21.67
CA ASP A 122 -23.04 -11.32 -21.91
C ASP A 122 -23.82 -11.89 -23.09
N SER A 123 -23.15 -12.62 -23.98
CA SER A 123 -23.79 -13.30 -25.11
C SER A 123 -24.52 -14.59 -24.71
N LEU A 124 -24.23 -15.13 -23.52
CA LEU A 124 -24.83 -16.35 -23.00
C LEU A 124 -26.26 -16.10 -22.48
N PRO A 125 -27.21 -17.05 -22.67
CA PRO A 125 -28.59 -16.91 -22.21
C PRO A 125 -28.70 -16.51 -20.74
N ALA A 126 -29.59 -15.57 -20.42
CA ALA A 126 -29.73 -14.99 -19.09
C ALA A 126 -29.91 -16.06 -18.00
N PRO A 127 -29.28 -15.88 -16.82
CA PRO A 127 -29.36 -16.85 -15.73
C PRO A 127 -30.82 -17.03 -15.30
N VAL A 128 -31.24 -18.28 -15.08
CA VAL A 128 -32.59 -18.55 -14.57
C VAL A 128 -32.64 -18.20 -13.08
N THR A 129 -33.79 -17.68 -12.62
CA THR A 129 -34.02 -17.38 -11.20
C THR A 129 -33.86 -18.65 -10.37
N GLY A 130 -32.88 -18.66 -9.46
CA GLY A 130 -32.50 -19.84 -8.67
C GLY A 130 -31.20 -20.54 -9.09
N GLU A 131 -30.47 -20.00 -10.07
CA GLU A 131 -29.09 -20.43 -10.33
C GLU A 131 -28.17 -20.18 -9.13
N TYR A 132 -27.21 -21.10 -8.94
CA TYR A 132 -26.24 -21.05 -7.85
C TYR A 132 -25.44 -19.74 -7.91
N SER A 133 -25.51 -18.97 -6.83
CA SER A 133 -24.64 -17.83 -6.60
C SER A 133 -23.41 -18.29 -5.81
N PRO A 134 -22.19 -17.88 -6.20
CA PRO A 134 -20.97 -18.15 -5.43
C PRO A 134 -21.18 -17.81 -3.95
N VAL A 135 -21.00 -18.78 -3.06
CA VAL A 135 -21.03 -18.55 -1.62
C VAL A 135 -19.60 -18.32 -1.15
N PRO A 136 -19.21 -17.09 -0.78
CA PRO A 136 -17.87 -16.81 -0.30
C PRO A 136 -17.57 -17.65 0.95
N VAL A 137 -16.33 -18.15 1.05
CA VAL A 137 -15.84 -18.82 2.26
C VAL A 137 -16.00 -17.86 3.43
N VAL A 138 -16.62 -18.32 4.51
CA VAL A 138 -16.80 -17.50 5.71
C VAL A 138 -15.48 -17.52 6.50
N PRO A 139 -14.82 -16.37 6.74
CA PRO A 139 -13.49 -16.35 7.38
C PRO A 139 -13.42 -16.94 8.80
N PHE A 140 -14.57 -17.21 9.42
CA PHE A 140 -14.70 -17.73 10.79
C PHE A 140 -15.10 -19.21 10.85
N GLU A 141 -15.19 -19.90 9.70
CA GLU A 141 -15.49 -21.34 9.67
C GLU A 141 -14.23 -22.17 9.91
N GLU A 142 -14.34 -23.19 10.77
CA GLU A 142 -13.28 -24.20 10.91
C GLU A 142 -13.15 -24.98 9.59
N THR A 143 -11.92 -25.07 9.07
CA THR A 143 -11.62 -25.84 7.86
C THR A 143 -10.76 -27.06 8.20
N GLU A 144 -10.97 -28.15 7.46
CA GLU A 144 -10.16 -29.36 7.58
C GLU A 144 -8.74 -29.12 7.03
N ALA A 145 -7.80 -30.02 7.33
CA ALA A 145 -6.47 -29.97 6.73
C ALA A 145 -6.57 -30.12 5.20
N LEU A 146 -5.69 -29.43 4.47
CA LEU A 146 -5.64 -29.56 3.01
C LEU A 146 -5.22 -30.99 2.63
N PRO A 147 -5.84 -31.57 1.59
CA PRO A 147 -5.40 -32.84 1.05
C PRO A 147 -3.98 -32.72 0.50
N ASP A 148 -3.18 -33.78 0.62
CA ASP A 148 -1.85 -33.83 0.03
C ASP A 148 -1.91 -34.04 -1.49
N TYR A 149 -0.76 -33.89 -2.16
CA TYR A 149 -0.68 -34.06 -3.62
C TYR A 149 -1.10 -35.47 -4.06
N GLU A 150 -0.73 -36.52 -3.31
CA GLU A 150 -1.11 -37.89 -3.69
C GLU A 150 -2.64 -38.08 -3.63
N GLN A 151 -3.29 -37.54 -2.62
CA GLN A 151 -4.74 -37.54 -2.48
C GLN A 151 -5.42 -36.78 -3.62
N LEU A 152 -4.96 -35.56 -3.95
CA LEU A 152 -5.49 -34.76 -5.07
C LEU A 152 -5.24 -35.41 -6.44
N SER A 153 -4.08 -36.04 -6.61
CA SER A 153 -3.68 -36.70 -7.85
C SER A 153 -4.50 -37.99 -8.09
N GLN A 154 -4.81 -38.72 -7.01
CA GLN A 154 -5.58 -39.97 -7.01
C GLN A 154 -7.10 -39.75 -6.96
N HIS A 155 -7.57 -38.55 -6.63
CA HIS A 155 -8.97 -38.12 -6.80
C HIS A 155 -9.36 -38.26 -8.28
N THR A 156 -9.78 -39.47 -8.64
CA THR A 156 -10.36 -39.82 -9.92
C THR A 156 -11.84 -40.03 -9.65
N ALA A 157 -12.69 -39.59 -10.58
CA ALA A 157 -14.15 -39.66 -10.49
C ALA A 157 -14.74 -41.09 -10.30
N PHE A 158 -13.92 -42.12 -10.03
CA PHE A 158 -14.31 -43.53 -10.03
C PHE A 158 -13.93 -44.39 -8.81
N GLN A 159 -13.52 -43.82 -7.67
CA GLN A 159 -13.43 -44.59 -6.42
C GLN A 159 -14.04 -43.85 -5.23
N ARG A 160 -15.36 -44.01 -5.05
CA ARG A 160 -16.05 -43.71 -3.80
C ARG A 160 -16.18 -44.99 -2.97
N THR A 161 -15.27 -45.18 -2.02
CA THR A 161 -15.64 -45.88 -0.78
C THR A 161 -16.01 -44.82 0.24
N ALA A 162 -17.23 -44.94 0.77
CA ALA A 162 -17.86 -43.98 1.65
C ALA A 162 -17.07 -43.80 2.96
N HIS A 163 -16.33 -42.70 3.09
CA HIS A 163 -16.04 -42.14 4.40
C HIS A 163 -17.17 -41.19 4.80
N LYS A 164 -18.01 -41.67 5.71
CA LYS A 164 -18.94 -40.85 6.49
C LYS A 164 -18.12 -39.88 7.36
N SER A 165 -17.88 -38.67 6.90
CA SER A 165 -17.66 -37.52 7.79
C SER A 165 -18.97 -36.75 7.97
N VAL A 166 -19.11 -36.17 9.14
CA VAL A 166 -20.36 -35.82 9.83
C VAL A 166 -21.12 -34.69 9.12
N GLY A 167 -22.11 -35.04 8.29
CA GLY A 167 -23.06 -34.11 7.67
C GLY A 167 -24.09 -33.51 8.64
N ARG A 168 -23.66 -32.87 9.73
CA ARG A 168 -24.60 -32.29 10.73
C ARG A 168 -24.57 -30.77 10.89
N VAL A 169 -23.62 -30.05 10.29
CA VAL A 169 -23.49 -28.59 10.50
C VAL A 169 -23.66 -27.75 9.21
N GLN A 170 -23.32 -28.26 8.03
CA GLN A 170 -23.49 -27.51 6.76
C GLN A 170 -24.95 -27.26 6.36
N HIS A 171 -25.89 -28.09 6.85
CA HIS A 171 -27.32 -27.88 6.61
C HIS A 171 -27.89 -26.66 7.38
N GLN A 172 -27.15 -26.08 8.34
CA GLN A 172 -27.55 -24.87 9.08
C GLN A 172 -27.16 -23.55 8.38
N VAL A 173 -26.14 -23.56 7.50
CA VAL A 173 -25.70 -22.33 6.80
C VAL A 173 -26.68 -21.94 5.70
N LEU A 174 -27.26 -22.92 4.99
CA LEU A 174 -28.40 -22.72 4.08
C LEU A 174 -29.65 -22.18 4.80
N GLN A 175 -29.81 -22.43 6.10
CA GLN A 175 -30.92 -21.89 6.89
C GLN A 175 -30.66 -20.49 7.45
N ARG A 176 -29.40 -20.07 7.64
CA ARG A 176 -29.06 -18.76 8.23
C ARG A 176 -28.89 -17.62 7.22
N ALA A 177 -28.67 -17.93 5.94
CA ALA A 177 -28.65 -16.93 4.87
C ALA A 177 -30.06 -16.43 4.46
N GLY A 178 -31.12 -17.07 4.95
CA GLY A 178 -32.51 -16.61 4.82
C GLY A 178 -32.97 -15.94 6.11
N GLY A 179 -33.01 -14.61 6.13
CA GLY A 179 -33.64 -13.88 7.22
C GLY A 179 -35.12 -14.26 7.39
N GLY A 180 -35.44 -14.84 8.55
CA GLY A 180 -36.77 -14.80 9.18
C GLY A 180 -37.99 -15.14 8.32
N GLY A 181 -38.11 -16.40 7.91
CA GLY A 181 -39.35 -16.93 7.36
C GLY A 181 -39.34 -18.46 7.39
N VAL A 182 -40.31 -19.06 8.06
CA VAL A 182 -40.49 -20.53 8.11
C VAL A 182 -40.66 -21.04 6.67
N LEU A 183 -39.64 -21.68 6.12
CA LEU A 183 -39.72 -22.35 4.83
C LEU A 183 -40.09 -23.83 5.06
N GLU A 184 -41.32 -24.17 4.70
CA GLU A 184 -41.72 -25.56 4.46
C GLU A 184 -40.78 -26.20 3.41
N LYS A 185 -40.59 -27.52 3.54
CA LYS A 185 -39.93 -28.34 2.51
C LYS A 185 -40.48 -27.98 1.13
N PRO A 186 -39.66 -27.92 0.06
CA PRO A 186 -40.17 -27.59 -1.26
C PRO A 186 -41.15 -28.69 -1.70
N HIS A 187 -42.44 -28.40 -1.53
CA HIS A 187 -43.47 -29.10 -2.26
C HIS A 187 -43.29 -28.73 -3.72
N ARG A 188 -43.07 -29.76 -4.53
CA ARG A 188 -43.00 -29.67 -5.99
C ARG A 188 -44.40 -29.36 -6.51
N GLU A 189 -44.84 -28.12 -6.38
CA GLU A 189 -45.98 -27.59 -7.13
C GLU A 189 -45.44 -26.96 -8.41
N THR A 190 -45.43 -27.77 -9.46
CA THR A 190 -45.29 -27.29 -10.84
C THR A 190 -46.48 -26.37 -11.17
N PRO A 191 -46.26 -25.10 -11.55
CA PRO A 191 -47.25 -24.36 -12.33
C PRO A 191 -47.43 -25.09 -13.67
N PRO A 192 -48.65 -25.28 -14.18
CA PRO A 192 -48.83 -25.75 -15.54
C PRO A 192 -48.45 -24.62 -16.50
N ASP A 193 -47.64 -24.97 -17.50
CA ASP A 193 -47.49 -24.23 -18.75
C ASP A 193 -46.74 -22.88 -18.71
N ALA A 194 -45.49 -22.90 -18.23
CA ALA A 194 -44.43 -22.12 -18.87
C ALA A 194 -43.30 -23.07 -19.26
N GLU A 195 -43.27 -23.48 -20.53
CA GLU A 195 -42.11 -24.14 -21.12
C GLU A 195 -40.91 -23.20 -20.99
N VAL A 196 -40.09 -23.39 -19.95
CA VAL A 196 -38.73 -22.87 -19.94
C VAL A 196 -38.02 -23.65 -21.04
N PRO A 197 -37.54 -23.01 -22.12
CA PRO A 197 -36.86 -23.73 -23.17
C PRO A 197 -35.66 -24.47 -22.61
N ALA A 198 -35.45 -25.72 -23.03
CA ALA A 198 -34.39 -26.60 -22.51
C ALA A 198 -32.97 -26.00 -22.62
N TYR A 199 -32.77 -24.96 -23.43
CA TYR A 199 -31.50 -24.24 -23.56
C TYR A 199 -31.17 -23.28 -22.41
N ASN A 200 -32.11 -22.99 -21.50
CA ASN A 200 -31.91 -22.03 -20.41
C ASN A 200 -31.49 -22.66 -19.07
N ALA A 201 -31.57 -23.97 -18.89
CA ALA A 201 -31.29 -24.61 -17.61
C ALA A 201 -29.83 -25.07 -17.49
N GLY A 202 -29.05 -24.43 -16.61
CA GLY A 202 -27.74 -24.94 -16.17
C GLY A 202 -26.55 -24.58 -17.06
N ILE A 203 -26.54 -23.37 -17.62
CA ILE A 203 -25.39 -22.85 -18.36
C ILE A 203 -24.26 -22.53 -17.38
N ILE A 204 -23.11 -23.15 -17.60
CA ILE A 204 -21.91 -22.89 -16.81
C ILE A 204 -21.24 -21.61 -17.36
N ARG A 205 -21.20 -20.54 -16.57
CA ARG A 205 -20.67 -19.23 -16.98
C ARG A 205 -19.19 -19.02 -16.70
N THR A 206 -18.53 -20.01 -16.09
CA THR A 206 -17.10 -20.05 -15.83
C THR A 206 -16.41 -20.97 -16.83
N ALA A 207 -15.22 -20.61 -17.29
CA ALA A 207 -14.48 -21.43 -18.24
C ALA A 207 -12.98 -21.37 -17.97
N MET A 208 -12.33 -22.50 -18.19
CA MET A 208 -10.89 -22.61 -18.25
C MET A 208 -10.45 -22.43 -19.70
N CYS A 209 -9.39 -21.65 -19.95
CA CYS A 209 -8.93 -21.39 -21.32
C CYS A 209 -7.51 -21.92 -21.51
N PHE A 210 -7.23 -22.40 -22.72
CA PHE A 210 -5.94 -22.91 -23.15
C PHE A 210 -5.52 -22.12 -24.40
N GLU A 211 -4.54 -21.24 -24.24
CA GLU A 211 -4.12 -20.27 -25.25
C GLU A 211 -2.64 -20.46 -25.58
N PRO A 212 -2.28 -20.91 -26.79
CA PRO A 212 -0.91 -20.86 -27.25
C PRO A 212 -0.51 -19.40 -27.55
N ARG A 213 0.44 -18.86 -26.79
CA ARG A 213 0.94 -17.48 -26.93
C ARG A 213 2.46 -17.48 -26.93
N GLU A 214 3.04 -16.91 -27.98
CA GLU A 214 4.52 -16.83 -28.14
C GLU A 214 5.22 -18.19 -27.99
N GLY A 215 4.59 -19.23 -28.55
CA GLY A 215 5.08 -20.61 -28.52
C GLY A 215 5.00 -21.30 -27.15
N ASN A 216 4.29 -20.71 -26.18
CA ASN A 216 4.01 -21.31 -24.87
C ASN A 216 2.51 -21.56 -24.69
N LEU A 217 2.13 -22.59 -23.93
CA LEU A 217 0.73 -22.84 -23.59
C LEU A 217 0.37 -22.10 -22.30
N HIS A 218 -0.49 -21.09 -22.41
CA HIS A 218 -1.08 -20.39 -21.28
C HIS A 218 -2.39 -21.05 -20.87
N ILE A 219 -2.54 -21.32 -19.58
CA ILE A 219 -3.74 -21.90 -19.00
C ILE A 219 -4.36 -20.85 -18.09
N PHE A 220 -5.52 -20.36 -18.49
CA PHE A 220 -6.29 -19.39 -17.74
C PHE A 220 -7.21 -20.11 -16.75
N MET A 221 -6.93 -19.96 -15.46
CA MET A 221 -7.69 -20.53 -14.35
C MET A 221 -9.05 -19.84 -14.22
N PRO A 222 -10.18 -20.58 -14.16
CA PRO A 222 -11.49 -20.01 -13.88
C PRO A 222 -11.63 -19.59 -12.40
N PRO A 223 -12.57 -18.71 -12.07
CA PRO A 223 -12.91 -18.46 -10.67
C PRO A 223 -13.56 -19.71 -10.06
N VAL A 224 -13.15 -20.08 -8.85
CA VAL A 224 -13.69 -21.22 -8.09
C VAL A 224 -13.98 -20.82 -6.64
N ASP A 225 -14.98 -21.46 -6.04
CA ASP A 225 -15.48 -21.06 -4.71
C ASP A 225 -14.71 -21.65 -3.53
N ARG A 226 -13.93 -22.71 -3.78
CA ARG A 226 -13.27 -23.52 -2.74
C ARG A 226 -11.82 -23.77 -3.11
N LEU A 227 -10.95 -23.69 -2.11
CA LEU A 227 -9.51 -23.88 -2.29
C LEU A 227 -9.19 -25.31 -2.73
N GLU A 228 -9.86 -26.30 -2.14
CA GLU A 228 -9.68 -27.71 -2.47
C GLU A 228 -9.95 -27.97 -3.96
N SER A 229 -10.96 -27.30 -4.53
CA SER A 229 -11.27 -27.36 -5.96
C SER A 229 -10.20 -26.69 -6.81
N TYR A 230 -9.63 -25.58 -6.35
CA TYR A 230 -8.51 -24.95 -7.05
C TYR A 230 -7.28 -25.86 -7.08
N LEU A 231 -6.92 -26.46 -5.93
CA LEU A 231 -5.80 -27.38 -5.82
C LEU A 231 -6.00 -28.66 -6.64
N GLU A 232 -7.24 -29.16 -6.73
CA GLU A 232 -7.57 -30.26 -7.63
C GLU A 232 -7.33 -29.89 -9.09
N LEU A 233 -7.73 -28.69 -9.54
CA LEU A 233 -7.42 -28.23 -10.90
C LEU A 233 -5.91 -28.18 -11.14
N ILE A 234 -5.14 -27.60 -10.22
CA ILE A 234 -3.68 -27.52 -10.31
C ILE A 234 -3.07 -28.93 -10.44
N ALA A 235 -3.43 -29.86 -9.56
CA ALA A 235 -2.92 -31.22 -9.61
C ALA A 235 -3.25 -31.91 -10.95
N LYS A 236 -4.46 -31.71 -11.50
CA LYS A 236 -4.87 -32.29 -12.78
C LYS A 236 -4.17 -31.62 -13.97
N ILE A 237 -3.87 -30.32 -13.88
CA ILE A 237 -3.06 -29.59 -14.86
C ILE A 237 -1.63 -30.14 -14.85
N GLU A 238 -0.99 -30.25 -13.69
CA GLU A 238 0.39 -30.75 -13.54
C GLU A 238 0.52 -32.16 -14.11
N GLN A 239 -0.40 -33.06 -13.77
CA GLN A 239 -0.40 -34.42 -14.34
C GLN A 239 -0.59 -34.44 -15.86
N THR A 240 -1.36 -33.49 -16.42
CA THR A 240 -1.58 -33.40 -17.86
C THR A 240 -0.34 -32.83 -18.56
N ALA A 241 0.31 -31.84 -17.96
CA ALA A 241 1.57 -31.28 -18.44
C ALA A 241 2.69 -32.32 -18.42
N GLU A 242 2.78 -33.12 -17.35
CA GLU A 242 3.75 -34.22 -17.23
C GLU A 242 3.49 -35.34 -18.26
N GLU A 243 2.23 -35.74 -18.46
CA GLU A 243 1.88 -36.77 -19.45
C GLU A 243 2.22 -36.35 -20.88
N LEU A 244 1.97 -35.09 -21.22
CA LEU A 244 2.15 -34.57 -22.56
C LEU A 244 3.55 -33.99 -22.81
N ASP A 245 4.38 -33.87 -21.77
CA ASP A 245 5.68 -33.16 -21.80
C ASP A 245 5.55 -31.73 -22.37
N ILE A 246 4.46 -31.05 -21.99
CA ILE A 246 4.15 -29.69 -22.44
C ILE A 246 4.43 -28.69 -21.31
N PRO A 247 5.38 -27.74 -21.48
CA PRO A 247 5.57 -26.65 -20.53
C PRO A 247 4.38 -25.69 -20.59
N ILE A 248 3.91 -25.27 -19.41
CA ILE A 248 2.73 -24.42 -19.26
C ILE A 248 3.04 -23.13 -18.49
N ILE A 249 2.21 -22.12 -18.71
CA ILE A 249 2.16 -20.89 -17.92
C ILE A 249 0.75 -20.76 -17.34
N LEU A 250 0.65 -20.66 -16.02
CA LEU A 250 -0.63 -20.44 -15.34
C LEU A 250 -0.93 -18.95 -15.24
N GLU A 251 -2.16 -18.57 -15.59
CA GLU A 251 -2.68 -17.21 -15.43
C GLU A 251 -4.16 -17.22 -15.08
N GLY A 252 -4.77 -16.05 -14.91
CA GLY A 252 -6.21 -15.91 -14.62
C GLY A 252 -6.54 -15.74 -13.15
N TYR A 253 -7.66 -16.31 -12.71
CA TYR A 253 -8.15 -16.07 -11.35
C TYR A 253 -7.27 -16.76 -10.30
N LEU A 254 -7.00 -16.02 -9.22
CA LEU A 254 -6.29 -16.54 -8.04
C LEU A 254 -7.14 -17.57 -7.28
N PRO A 255 -6.53 -18.45 -6.48
CA PRO A 255 -7.28 -19.29 -5.56
C PRO A 255 -8.16 -18.42 -4.64
N PRO A 256 -9.32 -18.93 -4.19
CA PRO A 256 -10.13 -18.23 -3.20
C PRO A 256 -9.31 -17.99 -1.92
N SER A 257 -9.59 -16.87 -1.24
CA SER A 257 -8.87 -16.48 -0.02
C SER A 257 -9.02 -17.55 1.06
N ASP A 258 -7.89 -18.01 1.60
CA ASP A 258 -7.82 -19.04 2.63
C ASP A 258 -6.55 -18.87 3.46
N TYR A 259 -6.66 -18.96 4.78
CA TYR A 259 -5.55 -18.76 5.71
C TYR A 259 -4.49 -19.89 5.65
N ARG A 260 -4.85 -21.05 5.08
CA ARG A 260 -3.94 -22.19 4.89
C ARG A 260 -2.93 -21.95 3.75
N LEU A 261 -3.20 -20.99 2.86
CA LEU A 261 -2.27 -20.62 1.79
C LEU A 261 -1.31 -19.52 2.22
N LYS A 262 -0.04 -19.70 1.89
CA LYS A 262 0.96 -18.64 1.86
C LYS A 262 1.09 -18.17 0.42
N HIS A 263 0.98 -16.88 0.19
CA HIS A 263 1.24 -16.28 -1.12
C HIS A 263 2.08 -15.02 -0.96
N ILE A 264 2.89 -14.75 -1.97
CA ILE A 264 3.57 -13.48 -2.18
C ILE A 264 2.91 -12.81 -3.40
N LYS A 265 2.57 -11.53 -3.29
CA LYS A 265 1.98 -10.76 -4.39
C LYS A 265 2.90 -9.61 -4.74
N VAL A 266 3.42 -9.64 -5.97
CA VAL A 266 4.27 -8.59 -6.54
C VAL A 266 3.44 -7.80 -7.54
N THR A 267 3.14 -6.54 -7.24
CA THR A 267 2.26 -5.67 -8.05
C THR A 267 3.06 -4.46 -8.55
N PRO A 268 3.01 -4.14 -9.85
CA PRO A 268 3.61 -2.90 -10.35
C PRO A 268 2.71 -1.71 -9.99
N ASP A 269 3.29 -0.69 -9.38
CA ASP A 269 2.68 0.62 -9.17
C ASP A 269 3.48 1.69 -9.92
N PRO A 270 2.91 2.87 -10.22
CA PRO A 270 3.64 3.92 -10.91
C PRO A 270 4.94 4.31 -10.19
N GLY A 271 6.08 3.91 -10.76
CA GLY A 271 7.41 4.21 -10.24
C GLY A 271 7.93 3.30 -9.10
N VAL A 272 7.13 2.32 -8.63
CA VAL A 272 7.51 1.39 -7.55
C VAL A 272 6.94 -0.01 -7.78
N ILE A 273 7.44 -1.00 -7.03
CA ILE A 273 6.87 -2.35 -7.01
C ILE A 273 6.39 -2.62 -5.57
N GLU A 274 5.12 -2.97 -5.42
CA GLU A 274 4.54 -3.37 -4.14
C GLU A 274 4.69 -4.89 -3.97
N VAL A 275 5.38 -5.30 -2.90
CA VAL A 275 5.53 -6.71 -2.53
C VAL A 275 4.75 -6.98 -1.24
N ASN A 276 3.62 -7.67 -1.37
CA ASN A 276 2.88 -8.18 -0.21
C ASN A 276 3.39 -9.56 0.14
N VAL A 277 3.93 -9.70 1.35
CA VAL A 277 4.49 -10.96 1.85
C VAL A 277 3.48 -11.75 2.68
N GLN A 278 3.68 -13.06 2.75
CA GLN A 278 2.92 -13.96 3.60
C GLN A 278 3.11 -13.64 5.10
N PRO A 279 2.12 -13.99 5.97
CA PRO A 279 2.27 -13.82 7.41
C PRO A 279 3.41 -14.68 7.99
N ALA A 280 4.20 -14.10 8.89
CA ALA A 280 5.21 -14.80 9.68
C ALA A 280 4.60 -15.34 11.00
N GLN A 281 4.84 -16.61 11.33
CA GLN A 281 4.34 -17.24 12.56
C GLN A 281 5.21 -16.93 13.78
N ASN A 282 6.48 -16.62 13.57
CA ASN A 282 7.44 -16.32 14.63
C ASN A 282 8.49 -15.30 14.15
N TRP A 283 9.34 -14.86 15.06
CA TRP A 283 10.37 -13.85 14.78
C TRP A 283 11.39 -14.33 13.74
N GLN A 284 11.82 -15.59 13.81
CA GLN A 284 12.82 -16.13 12.90
C GLN A 284 12.30 -16.15 11.46
N GLU A 285 11.06 -16.61 11.25
CA GLU A 285 10.41 -16.56 9.95
C GLU A 285 10.23 -15.11 9.45
N LEU A 286 9.92 -14.17 10.34
CA LEU A 286 9.80 -12.76 9.96
C LEU A 286 11.13 -12.18 9.46
N VAL A 287 12.23 -12.51 10.13
CA VAL A 287 13.59 -12.13 9.73
C VAL A 287 13.87 -12.69 8.34
N GLU A 288 13.65 -13.99 8.13
CA GLU A 288 13.90 -14.68 6.86
C GLU A 288 13.10 -14.08 5.70
N ILE A 289 11.80 -13.83 5.90
CA ILE A 289 10.94 -13.21 4.89
C ILE A 289 11.43 -11.81 4.57
N THR A 290 11.66 -10.98 5.58
CA THR A 290 12.05 -9.57 5.38
C THR A 290 13.42 -9.47 4.72
N SER A 291 14.43 -10.21 5.20
CA SER A 291 15.76 -10.19 4.60
C SER A 291 15.76 -10.78 3.19
N GLY A 292 15.00 -11.85 2.95
CA GLY A 292 14.87 -12.50 1.65
C GLY A 292 14.30 -11.58 0.58
N VAL A 293 13.23 -10.83 0.88
CA VAL A 293 12.66 -9.87 -0.08
C VAL A 293 13.65 -8.74 -0.41
N TYR A 294 14.39 -8.23 0.58
CA TYR A 294 15.43 -7.23 0.34
C TYR A 294 16.58 -7.79 -0.52
N GLU A 295 16.97 -9.05 -0.29
CA GLU A 295 17.99 -9.72 -1.08
C GLU A 295 17.51 -9.93 -2.52
N ASP A 296 16.32 -10.48 -2.74
CA ASP A 296 15.73 -10.69 -4.06
C ASP A 296 15.56 -9.37 -4.84
N ALA A 297 15.14 -8.29 -4.17
CA ALA A 297 15.08 -6.97 -4.75
C ALA A 297 16.47 -6.51 -5.24
N ARG A 298 17.50 -6.66 -4.40
CA ARG A 298 18.89 -6.32 -4.76
C ARG A 298 19.39 -7.14 -5.93
N HIS A 299 19.14 -8.45 -5.93
CA HIS A 299 19.50 -9.36 -7.03
C HIS A 299 18.79 -8.98 -8.34
N SER A 300 17.59 -8.42 -8.23
CA SER A 300 16.78 -7.90 -9.34
C SER A 300 17.13 -6.46 -9.74
N ARG A 301 18.18 -5.87 -9.15
CA ARG A 301 18.62 -4.47 -9.37
C ARG A 301 17.56 -3.43 -8.97
N LEU A 302 16.71 -3.79 -8.01
CA LEU A 302 15.77 -2.89 -7.34
C LEU A 302 16.40 -2.39 -6.03
N GLY A 303 15.96 -1.23 -5.58
CA GLY A 303 16.37 -0.61 -4.32
C GLY A 303 15.17 -0.18 -3.49
N THR A 304 15.36 -0.08 -2.18
CA THR A 304 14.36 0.41 -1.21
C THR A 304 14.58 1.87 -0.83
N GLU A 305 15.54 2.52 -1.50
CA GLU A 305 15.97 3.89 -1.28
C GLU A 305 16.21 4.58 -2.63
N GLN A 306 16.18 5.91 -2.64
CA GLN A 306 16.50 6.74 -3.79
C GLN A 306 17.23 8.03 -3.38
N PHE A 307 17.87 8.67 -4.34
CA PHE A 307 18.53 9.96 -4.15
C PHE A 307 17.91 11.03 -5.03
N ASP A 308 17.57 12.18 -4.43
CA ASP A 308 17.14 13.36 -5.17
C ASP A 308 18.33 14.03 -5.89
N LEU A 309 18.02 14.96 -6.80
CA LEU A 309 19.04 15.72 -7.55
C LEU A 309 20.02 16.48 -6.65
N ASP A 310 19.59 16.94 -5.48
CA ASP A 310 20.44 17.63 -4.52
C ASP A 310 21.25 16.67 -3.62
N GLY A 311 21.11 15.36 -3.84
CA GLY A 311 21.73 14.32 -3.05
C GLY A 311 20.95 13.94 -1.79
N THR A 312 19.72 14.45 -1.58
CA THR A 312 18.89 14.01 -0.44
C THR A 312 18.58 12.53 -0.55
N HIS A 313 18.77 11.78 0.54
CA HIS A 313 18.50 10.36 0.62
C HIS A 313 17.06 10.15 1.14
N THR A 314 16.24 9.40 0.42
CA THR A 314 14.82 9.20 0.74
C THR A 314 14.38 7.76 0.46
N GLY A 315 13.23 7.35 1.01
CA GLY A 315 12.60 6.08 0.62
C GLY A 315 12.00 6.17 -0.78
N THR A 316 11.60 5.03 -1.35
CA THR A 316 11.01 4.95 -2.70
C THR A 316 9.67 5.68 -2.85
N GLY A 317 9.02 6.06 -1.75
CA GLY A 317 7.71 6.74 -1.75
C GLY A 317 6.49 5.81 -1.76
N GLY A 318 6.69 4.49 -1.83
CA GLY A 318 5.60 3.48 -1.76
C GLY A 318 5.13 3.16 -0.33
N GLY A 319 5.88 3.58 0.69
CA GLY A 319 5.61 3.25 2.10
C GLY A 319 6.08 1.84 2.50
N ASN A 320 5.94 1.50 3.78
CA ASN A 320 6.23 0.19 4.37
C ASN A 320 5.09 -0.20 5.31
N HIS A 321 3.98 -0.65 4.74
CA HIS A 321 2.79 -0.98 5.54
C HIS A 321 3.04 -2.23 6.38
N ILE A 322 2.92 -2.11 7.70
CA ILE A 322 3.04 -3.23 8.62
C ILE A 322 1.63 -3.69 8.99
N VAL A 323 1.31 -4.94 8.68
CA VAL A 323 -0.01 -5.52 8.98
C VAL A 323 0.10 -6.44 10.19
N MET A 324 -0.73 -6.22 11.19
CA MET A 324 -0.76 -7.01 12.42
C MET A 324 -2.11 -7.69 12.58
N GLY A 325 -2.09 -8.89 13.16
CA GLY A 325 -3.27 -9.68 13.44
C GLY A 325 -2.87 -11.07 13.91
N SER A 326 -3.58 -12.08 13.43
CA SER A 326 -3.40 -13.49 13.79
C SER A 326 -3.53 -14.38 12.56
N TYR A 327 -3.22 -15.66 12.72
CA TYR A 327 -3.35 -16.65 11.66
C TYR A 327 -4.80 -16.88 11.23
N THR A 328 -5.73 -16.89 12.19
CA THR A 328 -7.18 -16.96 11.94
C THR A 328 -7.85 -15.66 12.43
N PRO A 329 -8.89 -15.13 11.76
CA PRO A 329 -9.53 -13.89 12.19
C PRO A 329 -10.06 -13.93 13.64
N HIS A 330 -10.58 -15.08 14.10
CA HIS A 330 -11.09 -15.25 15.46
C HIS A 330 -10.00 -15.03 16.54
N ASP A 331 -8.75 -15.38 16.24
CA ASP A 331 -7.65 -15.24 17.19
C ASP A 331 -7.03 -13.83 17.20
N SER A 332 -7.56 -12.90 16.41
CA SER A 332 -7.00 -11.56 16.27
C SER A 332 -7.01 -10.83 17.61
N PRO A 333 -5.87 -10.25 18.03
CA PRO A 333 -5.82 -9.50 19.28
C PRO A 333 -6.77 -8.29 19.25
N PHE A 334 -6.98 -7.70 18.07
CA PHE A 334 -7.87 -6.54 17.88
C PHE A 334 -9.35 -6.89 17.96
N LEU A 335 -9.73 -8.11 17.58
CA LEU A 335 -11.11 -8.58 17.71
C LEU A 335 -11.39 -9.15 19.10
N ARG A 336 -10.42 -9.84 19.71
CA ARG A 336 -10.55 -10.41 21.06
C ARG A 336 -10.55 -9.34 22.15
N ARG A 337 -9.82 -8.24 21.95
CA ARG A 337 -9.73 -7.11 22.88
C ARG A 337 -9.89 -5.78 22.12
N PRO A 338 -11.11 -5.24 22.02
CA PRO A 338 -11.37 -4.02 21.25
C PRO A 338 -10.67 -2.78 21.84
N ASP A 339 -10.39 -2.77 23.14
CA ASP A 339 -9.66 -1.71 23.82
C ASP A 339 -8.17 -1.63 23.42
N LEU A 340 -7.64 -2.67 22.75
CA LEU A 340 -6.28 -2.66 22.21
C LEU A 340 -6.11 -1.61 21.11
N LEU A 341 -7.04 -1.57 20.15
CA LEU A 341 -7.00 -0.58 19.07
C LEU A 341 -7.15 0.84 19.64
N ARG A 342 -8.06 1.01 20.63
CA ARG A 342 -8.19 2.26 21.38
C ARG A 342 -6.87 2.69 22.02
N SER A 343 -6.18 1.76 22.70
CA SER A 343 -4.90 2.02 23.36
C SER A 343 -3.84 2.47 22.37
N LEU A 344 -3.74 1.80 21.21
CA LEU A 344 -2.79 2.16 20.16
C LEU A 344 -3.07 3.56 19.59
N ILE A 345 -4.32 3.85 19.22
CA ILE A 345 -4.69 5.16 18.67
C ILE A 345 -4.41 6.26 19.70
N ALA A 346 -4.79 6.05 20.97
CA ALA A 346 -4.54 7.01 22.04
C ALA A 346 -3.05 7.24 22.28
N TYR A 347 -2.24 6.18 22.24
CA TYR A 347 -0.80 6.25 22.43
C TYR A 347 -0.12 7.00 21.29
N TRP A 348 -0.43 6.65 20.04
CA TRP A 348 0.06 7.41 18.87
C TRP A 348 -0.38 8.86 18.93
N HIS A 349 -1.63 9.14 19.33
CA HIS A 349 -2.13 10.50 19.49
C HIS A 349 -1.28 11.30 20.48
N ASN A 350 -0.99 10.70 21.64
CA ASN A 350 -0.24 11.36 22.71
C ASN A 350 1.29 11.36 22.52
N HIS A 351 1.82 10.55 21.60
CA HIS A 351 3.25 10.51 21.27
C HIS A 351 3.45 10.81 19.78
N PRO A 352 3.51 12.09 19.38
CA PRO A 352 3.69 12.49 17.98
C PRO A 352 4.93 11.91 17.30
N SER A 353 5.96 11.52 18.07
CA SER A 353 7.12 10.84 17.54
C SER A 353 6.77 9.58 16.76
N LEU A 354 5.77 8.80 17.20
CA LEU A 354 5.41 7.54 16.56
C LEU A 354 4.82 7.70 15.15
N SER A 355 4.25 8.86 14.84
CA SER A 355 3.82 9.18 13.46
C SER A 355 4.94 9.76 12.64
N TYR A 356 5.74 10.64 13.21
CA TYR A 356 6.65 11.47 12.43
C TYR A 356 8.05 10.91 12.29
N PHE A 357 8.50 10.09 13.24
CA PHE A 357 9.86 9.56 13.26
C PHE A 357 10.13 8.57 12.12
N PHE A 358 9.12 7.79 11.74
CA PHE A 358 9.20 6.78 10.68
C PHE A 358 8.51 7.18 9.38
N SER A 359 7.91 8.38 9.32
CA SER A 359 7.16 8.83 8.16
C SER A 359 8.03 9.25 6.97
N GLY A 360 7.42 9.22 5.79
CA GLY A 360 7.99 9.78 4.56
C GLY A 360 8.02 11.31 4.54
N ARG A 361 8.47 11.92 3.45
CA ARG A 361 8.54 13.39 3.34
C ARG A 361 7.17 14.06 3.18
N PHE A 362 6.25 13.39 2.51
CA PHE A 362 4.90 13.92 2.30
C PHE A 362 4.04 13.68 3.54
N ILE A 363 4.00 14.67 4.43
CA ILE A 363 3.23 14.67 5.68
C ILE A 363 2.16 15.75 5.65
N GLY A 364 1.11 15.52 6.43
CA GLY A 364 0.01 16.45 6.64
C GLY A 364 -1.33 15.79 6.27
N PRO A 365 -2.42 16.57 6.30
CA PRO A 365 -3.78 16.05 6.23
C PRO A 365 -4.15 15.43 4.87
N THR A 366 -3.33 15.68 3.84
CA THR A 366 -3.49 15.12 2.49
C THR A 366 -2.43 14.07 2.15
N SER A 367 -1.63 13.64 3.13
CA SER A 367 -0.58 12.64 2.95
C SER A 367 -1.13 11.24 2.62
N GLN A 368 -0.25 10.25 2.46
CA GLN A 368 -0.65 8.85 2.27
C GLN A 368 -1.27 8.24 3.54
N ALA A 369 -0.89 8.75 4.71
CA ALA A 369 -1.26 8.21 6.02
C ALA A 369 -1.36 9.34 7.08
N PRO A 370 -2.24 10.34 6.90
CA PRO A 370 -2.48 11.41 7.87
C PRO A 370 -2.83 10.89 9.27
N ARG A 371 -2.38 11.64 10.27
CA ARG A 371 -2.87 11.50 11.65
C ARG A 371 -4.32 11.96 11.73
N VAL A 372 -5.06 11.36 12.65
CA VAL A 372 -6.49 11.64 12.89
C VAL A 372 -6.79 13.12 13.16
N ASP A 373 -5.86 13.85 13.81
CA ASP A 373 -6.01 15.23 14.25
C ASP A 373 -5.41 16.29 13.30
N GLU A 374 -4.81 15.89 12.16
CA GLU A 374 -4.25 16.84 11.19
C GLU A 374 -5.31 17.46 10.27
N GLY A 375 -6.39 16.74 9.96
CA GLY A 375 -7.38 17.15 8.96
C GLY A 375 -8.56 17.95 9.52
N ARG A 376 -9.08 17.54 10.68
CA ARG A 376 -10.32 18.07 11.27
C ARG A 376 -10.06 18.61 12.66
N ARG A 377 -10.47 19.87 12.90
CA ARG A 377 -10.26 20.55 14.19
C ARG A 377 -11.01 19.91 15.36
N ASP A 378 -12.15 19.27 15.09
CA ASP A 378 -12.99 18.59 16.07
C ASP A 378 -12.64 17.09 16.21
N ALA A 379 -11.66 16.57 15.46
CA ALA A 379 -11.35 15.15 15.42
C ALA A 379 -11.03 14.57 16.80
N THR A 380 -10.20 15.26 17.59
CA THR A 380 -9.83 14.83 18.95
C THR A 380 -11.04 14.72 19.88
N TYR A 381 -12.02 15.63 19.74
CA TYR A 381 -13.25 15.59 20.53
C TYR A 381 -14.14 14.40 20.14
N GLU A 382 -14.36 14.20 18.85
CA GLU A 382 -15.15 13.06 18.34
C GLU A 382 -14.47 11.71 18.66
N LEU A 383 -13.14 11.68 18.63
CA LEU A 383 -12.35 10.50 18.99
C LEU A 383 -12.47 10.15 20.49
N GLN A 384 -12.56 11.15 21.37
CA GLN A 384 -12.84 10.91 22.79
C GLN A 384 -14.23 10.29 22.98
N ILE A 385 -15.26 10.78 22.27
CA ILE A 385 -16.60 10.17 22.30
C ILE A 385 -16.54 8.72 21.81
N ALA A 386 -15.82 8.44 20.73
CA ALA A 386 -15.63 7.09 20.22
C ALA A 386 -14.95 6.17 21.26
N PHE A 387 -13.96 6.67 22.00
CA PHE A 387 -13.29 5.92 23.07
C PHE A 387 -14.22 5.55 24.23
N GLU A 388 -15.21 6.38 24.53
CA GLU A 388 -16.25 6.13 25.54
C GLU A 388 -17.23 5.03 25.09
N GLN A 389 -17.38 4.81 23.77
CA GLN A 389 -18.23 3.73 23.23
C GLN A 389 -17.55 2.35 23.27
N ILE A 390 -16.22 2.28 23.46
CA ILE A 390 -15.49 1.01 23.51
C ILE A 390 -15.58 0.41 24.91
N PRO A 391 -16.19 -0.78 25.07
CA PRO A 391 -16.29 -1.43 26.38
C PRO A 391 -14.91 -1.82 26.90
N GLU A 392 -14.65 -1.60 28.20
CA GLU A 392 -13.41 -2.05 28.84
C GLU A 392 -13.37 -3.57 29.04
N LYS A 393 -14.54 -4.19 29.22
CA LYS A 393 -14.74 -5.63 29.44
C LYS A 393 -16.08 -6.06 28.85
N GLY A 394 -16.16 -7.33 28.47
CA GLY A 394 -17.38 -7.94 27.95
C GLY A 394 -17.21 -8.45 26.53
N ASP A 395 -18.24 -9.16 26.05
CA ASP A 395 -18.29 -9.64 24.69
C ASP A 395 -18.72 -8.49 23.77
N VAL A 396 -17.85 -8.11 22.84
CA VAL A 396 -18.08 -6.99 21.93
C VAL A 396 -18.20 -7.54 20.52
N PRO A 397 -19.33 -7.29 19.82
CA PRO A 397 -19.47 -7.73 18.45
C PRO A 397 -18.32 -7.15 17.59
N PRO A 398 -17.56 -7.98 16.85
CA PRO A 398 -16.40 -7.53 16.08
C PRO A 398 -16.64 -6.35 15.14
N TRP A 399 -17.85 -6.24 14.58
CA TRP A 399 -18.24 -5.13 13.71
C TRP A 399 -18.40 -3.78 14.42
N LEU A 400 -18.60 -3.78 15.75
CA LEU A 400 -18.83 -2.55 16.50
C LEU A 400 -17.57 -1.69 16.53
N VAL A 401 -16.41 -2.31 16.76
CA VAL A 401 -15.10 -1.63 16.81
C VAL A 401 -14.82 -0.92 15.49
N ASP A 402 -15.04 -1.64 14.39
CA ASP A 402 -14.89 -1.11 13.04
C ASP A 402 -15.80 0.12 12.85
N ARG A 403 -17.10 0.00 13.16
CA ARG A 403 -18.07 1.10 13.01
C ARG A 403 -17.76 2.33 13.85
N VAL A 404 -17.23 2.14 15.06
CA VAL A 404 -16.88 3.24 15.98
C VAL A 404 -15.74 4.08 15.42
N PHE A 405 -14.74 3.45 14.79
CA PHE A 405 -13.54 4.16 14.33
C PHE A 405 -13.51 4.48 12.83
N ARG A 406 -14.24 3.75 11.98
CA ARG A 406 -14.16 3.82 10.50
C ARG A 406 -14.28 5.22 9.93
N HIS A 407 -15.14 6.07 10.48
CA HIS A 407 -15.37 7.42 9.96
C HIS A 407 -14.48 8.49 10.62
N LEU A 408 -13.67 8.10 11.60
CA LEU A 408 -12.66 8.95 12.23
C LEU A 408 -11.28 8.67 11.66
N LEU A 409 -10.98 7.41 11.34
CA LEU A 409 -9.73 6.97 10.73
C LEU A 409 -9.84 7.09 9.19
N VAL A 410 -9.83 8.32 8.70
CA VAL A 410 -9.93 8.64 7.26
C VAL A 410 -9.05 9.83 6.90
N ASP A 411 -8.70 9.94 5.62
CA ASP A 411 -8.14 11.18 5.09
C ASP A 411 -9.20 12.30 4.94
N LEU A 412 -8.79 13.49 4.49
CA LEU A 412 -9.69 14.63 4.25
C LEU A 412 -10.82 14.37 3.24
N THR A 413 -10.71 13.34 2.40
CA THR A 413 -11.72 12.96 1.41
C THR A 413 -12.66 11.87 1.91
N GLY A 414 -12.40 11.34 3.10
CA GLY A 414 -13.15 10.23 3.71
C GLY A 414 -12.64 8.84 3.33
N ASN A 415 -11.41 8.74 2.78
CA ASN A 415 -10.82 7.46 2.39
C ASN A 415 -10.16 6.77 3.59
N THR A 416 -10.69 5.60 3.96
CA THR A 416 -10.21 4.76 5.08
C THR A 416 -8.87 4.10 4.80
N HIS A 417 -8.56 3.82 3.53
CA HIS A 417 -7.29 3.22 3.11
C HIS A 417 -6.13 4.22 3.21
N ARG A 418 -6.41 5.51 3.41
CA ARG A 418 -5.42 6.59 3.55
C ARG A 418 -5.37 7.11 4.98
N ALA A 419 -5.61 6.28 5.97
CA ALA A 419 -5.43 6.61 7.38
C ALA A 419 -4.12 6.03 7.91
N GLU A 420 -3.51 6.67 8.91
CA GLU A 420 -2.35 6.11 9.63
C GLU A 420 -2.64 4.71 10.18
N PHE A 421 -3.82 4.53 10.76
CA PHE A 421 -4.38 3.25 11.18
C PHE A 421 -5.48 2.83 10.20
N CYS A 422 -5.15 1.94 9.27
CA CYS A 422 -6.12 1.41 8.31
C CYS A 422 -6.80 0.16 8.90
N ILE A 423 -8.13 0.23 9.01
CA ILE A 423 -8.97 -0.84 9.56
C ILE A 423 -9.86 -1.52 8.51
N ASP A 424 -9.58 -1.32 7.22
CA ASP A 424 -10.36 -1.94 6.13
C ASP A 424 -10.28 -3.47 6.13
N LYS A 425 -9.20 -4.02 6.69
CA LYS A 425 -8.97 -5.45 6.86
C LYS A 425 -9.37 -5.96 8.27
N LEU A 426 -9.94 -5.12 9.13
CA LEU A 426 -10.31 -5.49 10.50
C LEU A 426 -11.62 -6.28 10.52
N TYR A 427 -12.74 -5.59 10.33
CA TYR A 427 -14.06 -6.22 10.28
C TYR A 427 -15.05 -5.36 9.48
N SER A 428 -14.97 -5.43 8.14
CA SER A 428 -15.95 -4.74 7.30
C SER A 428 -17.36 -5.30 7.50
N PRO A 429 -18.37 -4.46 7.79
CA PRO A 429 -19.76 -4.89 7.83
C PRO A 429 -20.29 -5.27 6.44
N ASP A 430 -19.77 -4.62 5.39
CA ASP A 430 -20.33 -4.62 4.04
C ASP A 430 -19.90 -5.85 3.21
N SER A 431 -18.76 -6.46 3.52
CA SER A 431 -18.26 -7.66 2.81
C SER A 431 -17.63 -8.67 3.75
N ALA A 432 -17.82 -9.96 3.45
CA ALA A 432 -17.13 -11.05 4.14
C ALA A 432 -15.61 -11.03 3.89
N THR A 433 -15.15 -10.53 2.73
CA THR A 433 -13.72 -10.47 2.39
C THR A 433 -12.92 -9.48 3.24
N GLY A 434 -13.59 -8.48 3.84
CA GLY A 434 -12.96 -7.48 4.71
C GLY A 434 -12.96 -7.87 6.20
N ARG A 435 -13.30 -9.11 6.54
CA ARG A 435 -13.37 -9.59 7.94
C ARG A 435 -12.18 -10.47 8.28
N LEU A 436 -10.98 -9.88 8.20
CA LEU A 436 -9.71 -10.62 8.36
C LEU A 436 -9.12 -10.47 9.77
N GLY A 437 -9.63 -9.54 10.59
CA GLY A 437 -9.09 -9.27 11.92
C GLY A 437 -7.73 -8.58 11.89
N LEU A 438 -7.40 -7.87 10.80
CA LEU A 438 -6.10 -7.25 10.61
C LEU A 438 -6.17 -5.73 10.77
N VAL A 439 -5.15 -5.14 11.37
CA VAL A 439 -4.93 -3.69 11.41
C VAL A 439 -3.64 -3.39 10.64
N GLU A 440 -3.70 -2.43 9.73
CA GLU A 440 -2.58 -2.04 8.88
C GLU A 440 -2.06 -0.66 9.31
N PHE A 441 -0.78 -0.62 9.67
CA PHE A 441 -0.05 0.58 10.08
C PHE A 441 0.62 1.18 8.86
N ARG A 442 0.20 2.39 8.46
CA ARG A 442 0.60 3.00 7.18
C ARG A 442 1.57 4.17 7.29
N GLY A 443 1.79 4.69 8.50
CA GLY A 443 2.66 5.83 8.79
C GLY A 443 4.17 5.57 8.66
N PHE A 444 4.59 4.50 7.97
CA PHE A 444 5.98 4.05 7.88
C PHE A 444 6.51 4.19 6.45
N GLU A 445 7.63 4.87 6.28
CA GLU A 445 8.41 4.90 5.05
C GLU A 445 9.24 3.62 4.89
N MET A 446 9.50 3.24 3.64
CA MET A 446 10.39 2.13 3.30
C MET A 446 11.81 2.43 3.79
N PRO A 447 12.36 1.64 4.74
CA PRO A 447 13.70 1.86 5.22
C PRO A 447 14.74 1.29 4.24
N PRO A 448 15.95 1.89 4.21
CA PRO A 448 17.02 1.48 3.30
C PRO A 448 17.59 0.08 3.60
N HIS A 449 17.37 -0.44 4.82
CA HIS A 449 17.91 -1.71 5.26
C HIS A 449 16.85 -2.57 5.97
N TRP A 450 16.87 -3.89 5.73
CA TRP A 450 15.91 -4.82 6.33
C TRP A 450 15.95 -4.84 7.87
N GLN A 451 17.13 -4.62 8.48
CA GLN A 451 17.25 -4.52 9.94
C GLN A 451 16.47 -3.32 10.48
N MET A 452 16.47 -2.19 9.78
CA MET A 452 15.68 -1.02 10.18
C MET A 452 14.18 -1.31 10.10
N SER A 453 13.74 -2.07 9.10
CA SER A 453 12.34 -2.55 9.00
C SER A 453 11.99 -3.48 10.16
N LEU A 454 12.84 -4.44 10.48
CA LEU A 454 12.61 -5.36 11.60
C LEU A 454 12.57 -4.63 12.95
N THR A 455 13.40 -3.61 13.16
CA THR A 455 13.36 -2.81 14.40
C THR A 455 12.02 -2.07 14.55
N GLN A 456 11.46 -1.52 13.47
CA GLN A 456 10.11 -0.91 13.47
C GLN A 456 9.04 -1.95 13.81
N GLN A 457 9.12 -3.13 13.19
CA GLN A 457 8.17 -4.22 13.43
C GLN A 457 8.26 -4.75 14.87
N LEU A 458 9.47 -4.81 15.45
CA LEU A 458 9.68 -5.20 16.84
C LEU A 458 9.05 -4.20 17.81
N LEU A 459 9.21 -2.89 17.55
CA LEU A 459 8.55 -1.82 18.33
C LEU A 459 7.03 -1.99 18.33
N LEU A 460 6.42 -2.18 17.15
CA LEU A 460 4.97 -2.39 17.05
C LEU A 460 4.50 -3.62 17.83
N ARG A 461 5.24 -4.72 17.75
CA ARG A 461 4.94 -5.95 18.50
C ARG A 461 5.05 -5.74 20.01
N ALA A 462 6.06 -5.00 20.47
CA ALA A 462 6.24 -4.66 21.88
C ALA A 462 5.06 -3.80 22.39
N LEU A 463 4.64 -2.79 21.63
CA LEU A 463 3.50 -1.94 21.97
C LEU A 463 2.20 -2.73 22.01
N VAL A 464 1.93 -3.59 21.03
CA VAL A 464 0.77 -4.50 21.04
C VAL A 464 0.77 -5.40 22.29
N ALA A 465 1.92 -6.00 22.62
CA ALA A 465 2.05 -6.84 23.81
C ALA A 465 1.87 -6.04 25.12
N ARG A 466 2.45 -4.84 25.21
CA ARG A 466 2.30 -3.91 26.34
C ARG A 466 0.83 -3.56 26.56
N PHE A 467 0.12 -3.13 25.51
CA PHE A 467 -1.28 -2.73 25.63
C PHE A 467 -2.22 -3.90 25.87
N TRP A 468 -1.88 -5.10 25.39
CA TRP A 468 -2.61 -6.32 25.73
C TRP A 468 -2.56 -6.62 27.24
N ASN A 469 -1.38 -6.50 27.84
CA ASN A 469 -1.18 -6.72 29.28
C ASN A 469 -1.78 -5.59 30.11
N LYS A 470 -1.55 -4.35 29.70
CA LYS A 470 -1.95 -3.13 30.41
C LYS A 470 -2.50 -2.10 29.42
N PRO A 471 -3.83 -1.93 29.34
CA PRO A 471 -4.45 -0.95 28.45
C PRO A 471 -3.96 0.47 28.70
N TYR A 472 -3.91 1.28 27.66
CA TYR A 472 -3.57 2.70 27.74
C TYR A 472 -4.85 3.54 27.71
N GLN A 473 -5.11 4.27 28.79
CA GLN A 473 -6.37 5.00 29.01
C GLN A 473 -6.20 6.45 29.50
N PRO A 474 -5.25 7.25 28.98
CA PRO A 474 -5.19 8.66 29.35
C PRO A 474 -6.20 9.49 28.56
N ASN A 475 -6.32 10.76 28.94
CA ASN A 475 -6.97 11.77 28.11
C ASN A 475 -6.11 12.08 26.87
N LEU A 476 -6.76 12.35 25.75
CA LEU A 476 -6.08 12.82 24.54
C LEU A 476 -5.59 14.25 24.73
N VAL A 477 -4.33 14.50 24.37
CA VAL A 477 -3.74 15.84 24.43
C VAL A 477 -4.23 16.69 23.25
N ASP A 478 -4.65 17.92 23.52
CA ASP A 478 -4.90 18.91 22.45
C ASP A 478 -3.58 19.58 22.04
N TRP A 479 -2.98 19.09 20.96
CA TRP A 479 -1.72 19.62 20.44
C TRP A 479 -1.87 20.97 19.75
N ASN A 480 -3.05 21.26 19.19
CA ASN A 480 -3.32 22.46 18.40
C ASN A 480 -2.18 22.73 17.39
N THR A 481 -1.75 23.98 17.20
CA THR A 481 -0.65 24.33 16.29
C THR A 481 0.71 23.75 16.69
N SER A 482 0.88 23.23 17.91
CA SER A 482 2.13 22.63 18.36
C SER A 482 2.52 21.40 17.53
N ILE A 483 1.53 20.67 16.99
CA ILE A 483 1.76 19.50 16.13
C ILE A 483 2.54 19.87 14.86
N HIS A 484 2.32 21.07 14.31
CA HIS A 484 3.01 21.58 13.12
C HIS A 484 4.13 22.59 13.45
N ASP A 485 4.48 22.74 14.73
CA ASP A 485 5.55 23.61 15.21
C ASP A 485 6.62 22.81 15.94
N ARG A 486 6.36 22.47 17.21
CA ARG A 486 7.27 21.74 18.11
C ARG A 486 7.52 20.32 17.62
N TRP A 487 6.46 19.60 17.29
CA TRP A 487 6.51 18.17 16.95
C TRP A 487 7.02 17.88 15.54
N LEU A 488 7.49 18.90 14.83
CA LEU A 488 8.19 18.73 13.55
C LEU A 488 9.71 18.90 13.70
N LEU A 489 10.20 19.18 14.91
CA LEU A 489 11.61 19.40 15.20
C LEU A 489 12.27 18.12 15.74
N PRO A 490 13.45 17.71 15.22
CA PRO A 490 14.16 16.50 15.59
C PRO A 490 14.33 16.32 17.11
N HIS A 491 14.65 17.38 17.84
CA HIS A 491 14.94 17.27 19.28
C HIS A 491 13.74 16.78 20.08
N PHE A 492 12.55 17.33 19.81
CA PHE A 492 11.35 16.96 20.56
C PHE A 492 10.82 15.60 20.13
N ILE A 493 11.00 15.24 18.86
CA ILE A 493 10.65 13.89 18.38
C ILE A 493 11.56 12.84 18.99
N GLN A 494 12.86 13.10 19.06
CA GLN A 494 13.80 12.21 19.74
C GLN A 494 13.46 12.07 21.22
N GLN A 495 13.20 13.19 21.92
CA GLN A 495 12.85 13.17 23.34
C GLN A 495 11.59 12.35 23.62
N ASP A 496 10.50 12.60 22.88
CA ASP A 496 9.24 11.85 23.04
C ASP A 496 9.39 10.38 22.68
N PHE A 497 10.23 10.06 21.69
CA PHE A 497 10.53 8.67 21.35
C PHE A 497 11.36 7.97 22.44
N GLU A 498 12.32 8.66 23.04
CA GLU A 498 13.11 8.16 24.17
C GLU A 498 12.19 7.85 25.37
N ASP A 499 11.19 8.71 25.64
CA ASP A 499 10.17 8.47 26.68
C ASP A 499 9.37 7.17 26.38
N VAL A 500 9.00 6.92 25.11
CA VAL A 500 8.31 5.67 24.69
C VAL A 500 9.20 4.44 24.93
N ILE A 501 10.49 4.53 24.61
CA ILE A 501 11.44 3.42 24.81
C ILE A 501 11.67 3.14 26.30
N GLU A 502 11.81 4.20 27.11
CA GLU A 502 11.93 4.07 28.57
C GLU A 502 10.68 3.41 29.18
N GLU A 503 9.48 3.83 28.76
CA GLU A 503 8.23 3.21 29.21
C GLU A 503 8.17 1.71 28.85
N LEU A 504 8.53 1.34 27.61
CA LEU A 504 8.56 -0.06 27.20
C LEU A 504 9.58 -0.86 28.01
N TYR A 505 10.74 -0.28 28.32
CA TYR A 505 11.75 -0.90 29.19
C TYR A 505 11.17 -1.18 30.59
N GLU A 506 10.51 -0.20 31.20
CA GLU A 506 9.86 -0.35 32.52
C GLU A 506 8.76 -1.42 32.52
N GLU A 507 8.01 -1.55 31.42
CA GLU A 507 6.96 -2.57 31.25
C GLU A 507 7.53 -3.95 30.85
N GLY A 508 8.86 -4.12 30.82
CA GLY A 508 9.54 -5.40 30.63
C GLY A 508 9.92 -5.72 29.17
N PHE A 509 9.90 -4.74 28.28
CA PHE A 509 10.32 -4.85 26.88
C PHE A 509 11.61 -4.04 26.65
N PRO A 510 12.81 -4.65 26.81
CA PRO A 510 14.07 -3.91 26.86
C PRO A 510 14.58 -3.53 25.46
N LEU A 511 13.85 -2.66 24.76
CA LEU A 511 14.34 -2.00 23.54
C LEU A 511 15.36 -0.93 23.91
N GLU A 512 16.36 -0.72 23.06
CA GLU A 512 17.37 0.34 23.26
C GLU A 512 17.14 1.47 22.25
N ALA A 513 17.18 2.71 22.71
CA ALA A 513 17.04 3.89 21.84
C ALA A 513 18.11 3.94 20.73
N SER A 514 19.31 3.43 21.02
CA SER A 514 20.44 3.33 20.08
C SER A 514 20.11 2.53 18.81
N TRP A 515 19.18 1.58 18.88
CA TRP A 515 18.77 0.77 17.71
C TRP A 515 18.04 1.60 16.65
N PHE A 516 17.57 2.80 17.00
CA PHE A 516 16.83 3.71 16.13
C PHE A 516 17.65 4.92 15.66
N GLU A 517 18.94 5.01 16.03
CA GLU A 517 19.85 6.05 15.52
C GLU A 517 19.89 6.11 13.98
N PRO A 518 19.91 4.98 13.24
CA PRO A 518 19.82 5.02 11.79
C PRO A 518 18.52 5.65 11.27
N HIS A 519 17.39 5.42 11.93
CA HIS A 519 16.11 6.05 11.58
C HIS A 519 16.15 7.55 11.84
N TYR A 520 16.77 7.98 12.95
CA TYR A 520 16.96 9.40 13.25
C TYR A 520 17.82 10.11 12.21
N GLU A 521 18.95 9.53 11.81
CA GLU A 521 19.80 10.13 10.77
C GLU A 521 19.13 10.10 9.38
N PHE A 522 18.38 9.05 9.07
CA PHE A 522 17.63 8.96 7.82
C PHE A 522 16.49 10.00 7.75
N ARG A 523 15.77 10.21 8.86
CA ARG A 523 14.64 11.15 8.95
C ARG A 523 15.08 12.60 9.08
N PHE A 524 16.13 12.85 9.87
CA PHE A 524 16.65 14.17 10.19
C PHE A 524 18.14 14.33 9.81
N PRO A 525 18.51 14.16 8.53
CA PRO A 525 19.90 14.28 8.08
C PRO A 525 20.66 15.47 8.66
N PHE A 526 21.89 15.19 9.09
CA PHE A 526 22.83 16.22 9.51
C PHE A 526 23.23 17.13 8.35
N ILE A 527 23.13 18.45 8.56
CA ILE A 527 23.53 19.46 7.58
C ILE A 527 24.97 19.92 7.86
N GLY A 528 25.28 20.25 9.12
CA GLY A 528 26.56 20.82 9.47
C GLY A 528 26.61 21.42 10.87
N GLU A 529 27.82 21.73 11.32
CA GLU A 529 28.05 22.33 12.64
C GLU A 529 29.21 23.35 12.64
N ILE A 530 29.19 24.23 13.64
CA ILE A 530 30.30 25.14 13.96
C ILE A 530 30.54 25.17 15.48
N GLN A 531 31.78 25.49 15.85
CA GLN A 531 32.19 25.70 17.23
C GLN A 531 32.91 27.05 17.35
N ASN A 532 32.29 28.00 18.06
CA ASN A 532 32.82 29.35 18.20
C ASN A 532 32.78 29.78 19.67
N ARG A 533 33.95 30.02 20.28
CA ARG A 533 34.09 30.54 21.66
C ARG A 533 33.30 29.74 22.71
N GLY A 534 33.26 28.42 22.56
CA GLY A 534 32.53 27.53 23.48
C GLY A 534 31.05 27.31 23.13
N ILE A 535 30.52 28.02 22.13
CA ILE A 535 29.18 27.84 21.61
C ILE A 535 29.23 26.88 20.42
N HIS A 536 28.56 25.75 20.56
CA HIS A 536 28.33 24.76 19.51
C HIS A 536 26.99 25.06 18.83
N VAL A 537 26.95 25.10 17.51
CA VAL A 537 25.71 25.24 16.73
C VAL A 537 25.65 24.09 15.72
N GLU A 538 24.61 23.29 15.80
CA GLU A 538 24.31 22.17 14.91
C GLU A 538 23.05 22.46 14.08
N LEU A 539 23.11 22.15 12.79
CA LEU A 539 22.00 22.21 11.86
C LEU A 539 21.60 20.81 11.41
N ARG A 540 20.30 20.50 11.50
CA ARG A 540 19.69 19.29 10.95
C ARG A 540 18.46 19.65 10.15
N THR A 541 18.13 18.84 9.14
CA THR A 541 16.82 18.96 8.50
C THR A 541 15.73 18.67 9.51
N ALA A 542 14.58 19.32 9.34
CA ALA A 542 13.40 19.11 10.16
C ALA A 542 12.20 18.86 9.26
N ILE A 543 11.09 18.42 9.86
CA ILE A 543 9.90 18.07 9.10
C ILE A 543 9.20 19.33 8.64
N GLU A 544 8.78 19.35 7.38
CA GLU A 544 7.91 20.37 6.84
C GLU A 544 6.79 19.69 6.07
N PRO A 545 5.51 19.90 6.44
CA PRO A 545 4.38 19.31 5.73
C PRO A 545 4.29 19.92 4.33
N TRP A 546 4.03 19.08 3.33
CA TRP A 546 3.75 19.58 1.99
C TRP A 546 2.24 19.48 1.74
N TYR A 547 1.62 20.62 1.48
CA TYR A 547 0.18 20.68 1.27
C TYR A 547 -0.16 20.47 -0.20
N VAL A 548 -1.23 19.72 -0.45
CA VAL A 548 -1.85 19.66 -1.78
C VAL A 548 -2.45 21.03 -2.12
N LEU A 549 -2.16 21.50 -3.33
CA LEU A 549 -2.62 22.76 -3.89
C LEU A 549 -4.01 22.59 -4.54
N GLY A 550 -4.58 23.71 -5.00
CA GLY A 550 -5.81 23.72 -5.78
C GLY A 550 -5.70 22.87 -7.05
N GLU A 551 -6.83 22.37 -7.52
CA GLU A 551 -6.89 21.58 -8.76
C GLU A 551 -6.58 22.44 -9.98
N GLU A 552 -5.79 21.89 -10.91
CA GLU A 552 -5.46 22.51 -12.19
C GLU A 552 -5.82 21.57 -13.35
N PRO A 553 -6.27 22.11 -14.51
CA PRO A 553 -6.53 21.29 -15.70
C PRO A 553 -5.21 20.79 -16.31
N ALA A 554 -5.11 19.49 -16.58
CA ALA A 554 -3.95 18.84 -17.18
C ALA A 554 -4.37 17.81 -18.23
N GLY A 555 -4.18 18.12 -19.52
CA GLY A 555 -4.20 17.13 -20.62
C GLY A 555 -5.39 16.16 -20.67
N GLY A 556 -6.61 16.61 -20.33
CA GLY A 556 -7.82 15.76 -20.30
C GLY A 556 -8.21 15.24 -18.90
N ALA A 557 -7.43 15.51 -17.88
CA ALA A 557 -7.71 15.23 -16.47
C ALA A 557 -7.47 16.47 -15.58
N THR A 558 -7.69 16.32 -14.28
CA THR A 558 -7.32 17.31 -13.25
C THR A 558 -6.06 16.86 -12.53
N ALA A 559 -5.08 17.75 -12.38
CA ALA A 559 -3.88 17.53 -11.58
C ALA A 559 -3.99 18.27 -10.24
N ARG A 560 -3.38 17.70 -9.20
CA ARG A 560 -3.22 18.32 -7.88
C ARG A 560 -1.74 18.30 -7.53
N PHE A 561 -1.11 19.45 -7.57
CA PHE A 561 0.30 19.59 -7.18
C PHE A 561 0.46 19.63 -5.66
N VAL A 562 1.66 19.30 -5.19
CA VAL A 562 2.03 19.38 -3.78
C VAL A 562 3.08 20.48 -3.63
N ASP A 563 2.88 21.38 -2.67
CA ASP A 563 3.81 22.48 -2.42
C ASP A 563 5.05 22.01 -1.67
N SER A 564 6.06 21.61 -2.43
CA SER A 564 7.39 21.23 -1.94
C SER A 564 8.39 22.40 -1.92
N SER A 565 7.92 23.64 -2.12
CA SER A 565 8.77 24.84 -2.18
C SER A 565 9.36 25.25 -0.83
N VAL A 566 8.78 24.77 0.27
CA VAL A 566 9.11 25.15 1.64
C VAL A 566 9.85 24.00 2.32
N GLN A 567 10.87 24.35 3.10
CA GLN A 567 11.60 23.43 3.95
C GLN A 567 11.74 23.98 5.36
N ARG A 568 12.13 23.09 6.28
CA ARG A 568 12.44 23.41 7.66
C ARG A 568 13.76 22.80 8.05
N LEU A 569 14.54 23.54 8.83
CA LEU A 569 15.68 23.00 9.56
C LEU A 569 15.52 23.27 11.05
N GLN A 570 16.17 22.46 11.86
CA GLN A 570 16.36 22.71 13.27
C GLN A 570 17.76 23.25 13.50
N VAL A 571 17.84 24.28 14.35
CA VAL A 571 19.10 24.72 14.94
C VAL A 571 19.14 24.28 16.39
N LYS A 572 20.19 23.55 16.77
CA LYS A 572 20.48 23.18 18.15
C LYS A 572 21.77 23.87 18.59
N VAL A 573 21.72 24.55 19.73
CA VAL A 573 22.86 25.31 20.26
C VAL A 573 23.23 24.76 21.64
N ARG A 574 24.52 24.56 21.90
CA ARG A 574 25.05 24.16 23.22
C ARG A 574 26.15 25.13 23.69
N GLY A 575 26.32 25.24 25.01
CA GLY A 575 27.33 26.12 25.61
C GLY A 575 27.01 27.62 25.52
N MET A 576 25.74 27.96 25.24
CA MET A 576 25.30 29.34 25.06
C MET A 576 24.80 29.94 26.37
N SER A 577 25.38 31.06 26.81
CA SER A 577 24.88 31.77 28.00
C SER A 577 23.54 32.47 27.72
N ASN A 578 22.50 32.13 28.49
CA ASN A 578 21.17 32.72 28.37
C ASN A 578 21.22 34.26 28.53
N GLY A 579 20.53 34.99 27.64
CA GLY A 579 20.44 36.45 27.67
C GLY A 579 21.66 37.24 27.14
N ARG A 580 22.85 36.62 27.05
CA ARG A 580 24.05 37.27 26.48
C ARG A 580 24.17 37.04 24.98
N HIS A 581 23.94 35.83 24.53
CA HIS A 581 24.06 35.51 23.11
C HIS A 581 22.66 35.41 22.51
N ILE A 582 22.56 35.68 21.21
CA ILE A 582 21.39 35.33 20.40
C ILE A 582 21.88 34.76 19.07
N LEU A 583 21.05 33.91 18.45
CA LEU A 583 21.32 33.40 17.11
C LEU A 583 20.39 34.09 16.11
N LEU A 584 20.95 34.52 14.99
CA LEU A 584 20.22 35.15 13.90
C LEU A 584 20.24 34.25 12.66
N CYS A 585 19.17 34.28 11.87
CA CYS A 585 19.16 33.75 10.50
C CYS A 585 18.77 34.89 9.56
N ASN A 586 19.60 35.19 8.57
CA ASN A 586 19.41 36.31 7.63
C ASN A 586 19.12 37.65 8.35
N GLY A 587 19.80 37.88 9.48
CA GLY A 587 19.66 39.08 10.30
C GLY A 587 18.43 39.11 11.23
N ARG A 588 17.58 38.08 11.21
CA ARG A 588 16.37 37.97 12.04
C ARG A 588 16.60 37.04 13.22
N LYS A 589 16.06 37.38 14.40
CA LYS A 589 16.29 36.61 15.63
C LYS A 589 15.60 35.26 15.56
N ILE A 590 16.35 34.19 15.83
CA ILE A 590 15.81 32.83 15.97
C ILE A 590 15.20 32.68 17.37
N PRO A 591 13.95 32.19 17.52
CA PRO A 591 13.29 32.03 18.80
C PRO A 591 13.80 30.78 19.52
N LEU A 592 15.01 30.85 20.08
CA LEU A 592 15.62 29.74 20.82
C LEU A 592 14.86 29.42 22.12
N HIS A 593 14.48 28.15 22.29
CA HIS A 593 13.84 27.61 23.49
C HIS A 593 14.77 26.66 24.22
N SER A 594 14.75 26.66 25.55
CA SER A 594 15.58 25.76 26.35
C SER A 594 15.11 24.32 26.22
N THR A 595 16.05 23.38 26.18
CA THR A 595 15.78 21.94 26.20
C THR A 595 15.66 21.36 27.62
N GLY A 596 15.79 22.21 28.66
CA GLY A 596 15.92 21.78 30.05
C GLY A 596 17.37 21.54 30.49
N THR A 597 18.31 21.39 29.55
CA THR A 597 19.75 21.34 29.84
C THR A 597 20.34 22.75 29.84
N GLU A 598 21.16 23.06 30.86
CA GLU A 598 21.78 24.38 30.98
C GLU A 598 22.66 24.70 29.77
N GLY A 599 22.41 25.86 29.16
CA GLY A 599 23.15 26.33 27.99
C GLY A 599 22.82 25.61 26.69
N GLU A 600 21.79 24.77 26.67
CA GLU A 600 21.27 24.10 25.47
C GLU A 600 19.91 24.68 25.03
N PHE A 601 19.81 24.99 23.74
CA PHE A 601 18.62 25.59 23.15
C PHE A 601 18.33 25.02 21.76
N VAL A 602 17.05 25.06 21.35
CA VAL A 602 16.60 24.58 20.05
C VAL A 602 15.56 25.54 19.44
N ALA A 603 15.53 25.61 18.11
CA ALA A 603 14.48 26.29 17.37
C ALA A 603 14.38 25.77 15.92
N GLY A 604 13.22 25.94 15.30
CA GLY A 604 13.01 25.75 13.88
C GLY A 604 13.31 27.01 13.06
N VAL A 605 13.80 26.83 11.84
CA VAL A 605 13.82 27.85 10.79
C VAL A 605 13.08 27.30 9.59
N ARG A 606 11.99 27.96 9.22
CA ARG A 606 11.16 27.63 8.06
C ARG A 606 11.43 28.65 6.95
N TYR A 607 11.70 28.16 5.75
CA TYR A 607 12.18 28.99 4.65
C TYR A 607 11.75 28.44 3.29
N ARG A 608 11.71 29.33 2.29
CA ARG A 608 11.48 28.94 0.90
C ARG A 608 12.77 28.41 0.28
N ALA A 609 12.78 27.14 -0.07
CA ALA A 609 13.92 26.43 -0.64
C ALA A 609 14.04 26.63 -2.15
N TRP A 610 12.93 26.64 -2.86
CA TRP A 610 12.87 26.88 -4.31
C TRP A 610 11.50 27.46 -4.67
N GLN A 611 11.25 27.78 -5.94
CA GLN A 611 10.01 28.45 -6.36
C GLN A 611 9.43 27.77 -7.61
N PRO A 612 8.57 26.75 -7.45
CA PRO A 612 7.85 26.16 -8.56
C PRO A 612 6.82 27.14 -9.14
N PRO A 613 6.38 26.93 -10.40
CA PRO A 613 5.28 27.69 -10.99
C PRO A 613 4.00 27.64 -10.14
N SER A 614 3.69 26.47 -9.58
CA SER A 614 2.58 26.25 -8.65
C SER A 614 3.12 26.08 -7.22
N CYS A 615 2.89 27.07 -6.35
CA CYS A 615 3.22 27.04 -4.93
C CYS A 615 2.35 28.01 -4.12
N LEU A 616 2.29 27.85 -2.79
CA LEU A 616 1.65 28.83 -1.93
C LEU A 616 2.47 30.13 -1.92
N HIS A 617 1.79 31.27 -1.94
CA HIS A 617 2.41 32.60 -1.88
C HIS A 617 3.48 32.82 -2.98
N PRO A 618 3.10 32.82 -4.27
CA PRO A 618 4.07 32.81 -5.38
C PRO A 618 4.94 34.06 -5.48
N THR A 619 4.66 35.13 -4.73
CA THR A 619 5.46 36.37 -4.73
C THR A 619 6.62 36.37 -3.75
N ILE A 620 6.71 35.39 -2.85
CA ILE A 620 7.81 35.29 -1.89
C ILE A 620 9.04 34.68 -2.58
N PRO A 621 10.21 35.34 -2.63
CA PRO A 621 11.38 34.76 -3.29
C PRO A 621 12.01 33.65 -2.45
N VAL A 622 12.96 32.92 -3.06
CA VAL A 622 13.78 31.89 -2.40
C VAL A 622 14.64 32.50 -1.30
N ASP A 623 14.80 31.78 -0.20
CA ASP A 623 15.49 32.19 1.02
C ASP A 623 16.93 31.65 1.03
N GLU A 624 17.67 31.91 -0.04
CA GLU A 624 19.01 31.37 -0.22
C GLU A 624 20.05 32.49 -0.44
N PRO A 625 21.21 32.44 0.24
CA PRO A 625 21.59 31.48 1.28
C PRO A 625 20.97 31.77 2.64
N LEU A 626 20.96 30.77 3.52
CA LEU A 626 20.70 30.93 4.95
C LEU A 626 22.02 31.25 5.67
N VAL A 627 22.14 32.48 6.14
CA VAL A 627 23.30 32.99 6.88
C VAL A 627 22.96 33.03 8.36
N LEU A 628 23.63 32.20 9.14
CA LEU A 628 23.49 32.16 10.60
C LEU A 628 24.60 32.96 11.27
N ASP A 629 24.23 33.84 12.20
CA ASP A 629 25.15 34.65 12.99
C ASP A 629 24.91 34.45 14.49
N THR A 630 25.97 34.13 15.24
CA THR A 630 25.95 34.18 16.71
C THR A 630 26.33 35.59 17.15
N LEU A 631 25.39 36.32 17.72
CA LEU A 631 25.57 37.69 18.19
C LEU A 631 25.82 37.71 19.70
N ASP A 632 26.86 38.42 20.14
CA ASP A 632 27.06 38.79 21.55
C ASP A 632 26.39 40.15 21.81
N THR A 633 25.32 40.16 22.60
CA THR A 633 24.49 41.35 22.88
C THR A 633 25.19 42.35 23.79
N TRP A 634 26.22 41.95 24.54
CA TRP A 634 26.95 42.87 25.42
C TRP A 634 27.88 43.79 24.63
N VAL A 635 28.38 43.32 23.48
CA VAL A 635 29.27 44.07 22.60
C VAL A 635 28.66 44.39 21.24
N ASN A 636 27.40 44.00 21.00
CA ASN A 636 26.66 44.19 19.76
C ASN A 636 27.45 43.77 18.52
N ARG A 637 28.00 42.54 18.54
CA ARG A 637 28.91 42.06 17.50
C ARG A 637 28.68 40.59 17.18
N SER A 638 28.71 40.25 15.88
CA SER A 638 28.73 38.85 15.44
C SER A 638 30.09 38.23 15.79
N ILE A 639 30.07 37.12 16.55
CA ILE A 639 31.26 36.42 17.06
C ILE A 639 31.55 35.12 16.31
N GLY A 640 30.71 34.75 15.35
CA GLY A 640 30.82 33.53 14.56
C GLY A 640 29.52 33.20 13.84
N GLY A 641 29.56 32.16 13.00
CA GLY A 641 28.39 31.75 12.23
C GLY A 641 28.76 30.87 11.04
N CYS A 642 27.74 30.46 10.30
CA CYS A 642 27.85 29.58 9.14
C CYS A 642 26.87 30.00 8.05
N THR A 643 27.05 29.43 6.87
CA THR A 643 26.16 29.64 5.73
C THR A 643 25.72 28.29 5.17
N TYR A 644 24.42 28.15 4.94
CA TYR A 644 23.82 27.00 4.28
C TYR A 644 23.16 27.42 2.97
N HIS A 645 23.44 26.65 1.92
CA HIS A 645 22.86 26.80 0.59
C HIS A 645 21.83 25.69 0.36
N VAL A 646 20.73 26.01 -0.31
CA VAL A 646 19.71 25.01 -0.65
C VAL A 646 20.17 24.25 -1.89
N GLY A 647 20.65 24.99 -2.89
CA GLY A 647 21.29 24.47 -4.09
C GLY A 647 22.81 24.51 -3.99
N HIS A 648 23.47 24.16 -5.09
CA HIS A 648 24.91 24.29 -5.20
C HIS A 648 25.30 25.78 -5.19
N PRO A 649 26.26 26.23 -4.36
CA PRO A 649 26.60 27.66 -4.19
C PRO A 649 27.10 28.33 -5.47
N GLY A 650 27.64 27.54 -6.42
CA GLY A 650 28.03 28.01 -7.75
C GLY A 650 26.89 28.12 -8.77
N GLY A 651 25.64 27.86 -8.39
CA GLY A 651 24.45 27.92 -9.27
C GLY A 651 24.28 26.74 -10.25
N LEU A 652 25.26 25.82 -10.30
CA LEU A 652 25.24 24.63 -11.14
C LEU A 652 24.60 23.45 -10.39
N ASN A 653 23.27 23.44 -10.32
CA ASN A 653 22.55 22.29 -9.78
C ASN A 653 22.60 21.11 -10.79
N PRO A 654 22.89 19.88 -10.35
CA PRO A 654 22.94 18.72 -11.23
C PRO A 654 21.58 18.44 -11.89
N GLY A 655 21.58 18.17 -13.20
CA GLY A 655 20.39 17.73 -13.94
C GLY A 655 20.17 16.21 -13.91
N THR A 656 21.06 15.46 -13.28
CA THR A 656 21.01 13.99 -13.19
C THR A 656 21.02 13.54 -11.73
N PHE A 657 20.31 12.44 -11.46
CA PHE A 657 20.34 11.81 -10.14
C PHE A 657 21.74 11.30 -9.79
N PRO A 658 22.11 11.28 -8.50
CA PRO A 658 23.37 10.70 -8.04
C PRO A 658 23.50 9.23 -8.46
N VAL A 659 24.69 8.82 -8.88
CA VAL A 659 24.97 7.44 -9.27
C VAL A 659 25.09 6.51 -8.05
N ASN A 660 25.45 7.06 -6.89
CA ASN A 660 25.58 6.32 -5.62
C ASN A 660 25.51 7.26 -4.40
N GLY A 661 25.53 6.65 -3.20
CA GLY A 661 25.49 7.38 -1.94
C GLY A 661 26.66 8.34 -1.68
N TYR A 662 27.87 8.06 -2.20
CA TYR A 662 29.02 8.96 -2.04
C TYR A 662 28.87 10.25 -2.83
N GLU A 663 28.33 10.17 -4.06
CA GLU A 663 28.00 11.36 -4.84
C GLU A 663 26.88 12.16 -4.16
N ALA A 664 25.84 11.47 -3.69
CA ALA A 664 24.75 12.10 -2.96
C ALA A 664 25.27 12.84 -1.72
N GLU A 665 26.10 12.20 -0.90
CA GLU A 665 26.74 12.80 0.27
C GLU A 665 27.62 14.01 -0.10
N SER A 666 28.41 13.89 -1.17
CA SER A 666 29.26 14.98 -1.65
C SER A 666 28.45 16.21 -2.07
N ARG A 667 27.32 16.01 -2.75
CA ARG A 667 26.37 17.08 -3.12
C ARG A 667 25.80 17.75 -1.86
N ARG A 668 25.42 16.96 -0.84
CA ARG A 668 24.92 17.52 0.43
C ARG A 668 26.00 18.32 1.17
N ALA A 669 27.21 17.78 1.29
CA ALA A 669 28.32 18.40 2.02
C ALA A 669 28.78 19.73 1.38
N ALA A 670 28.71 19.87 0.06
CA ALA A 670 29.08 21.09 -0.66
C ALA A 670 28.16 22.29 -0.37
N ARG A 671 27.03 22.08 0.28
CA ARG A 671 26.02 23.11 0.58
C ARG A 671 26.23 23.82 1.92
N PHE A 672 27.08 23.30 2.81
CA PHE A 672 27.29 23.87 4.14
C PHE A 672 28.70 24.43 4.30
N PHE A 673 28.79 25.71 4.65
CA PHE A 673 30.05 26.39 4.92
C PHE A 673 30.16 26.79 6.40
N LYS A 674 31.28 26.41 7.03
CA LYS A 674 31.67 26.83 8.39
C LYS A 674 32.11 28.31 8.49
N MET A 675 31.83 29.09 7.46
CA MET A 675 32.19 30.50 7.29
C MET A 675 31.07 31.22 6.51
N GLY A 676 31.24 32.51 6.20
CA GLY A 676 30.26 33.28 5.43
C GLY A 676 29.21 34.03 6.26
N HIS A 677 29.36 34.04 7.59
CA HIS A 677 28.56 34.84 8.50
C HIS A 677 28.80 36.35 8.30
N THR A 678 27.85 37.18 8.71
CA THR A 678 27.94 38.64 8.58
C THR A 678 28.75 39.19 9.77
N GLY A 679 30.08 39.15 9.64
CA GLY A 679 30.99 39.62 10.68
C GLY A 679 30.84 41.13 10.98
N GLY A 680 31.27 41.53 12.18
CA GLY A 680 31.32 42.95 12.59
C GLY A 680 30.19 43.38 13.55
N PRO A 681 30.09 44.69 13.86
CA PRO A 681 29.04 45.23 14.71
C PRO A 681 27.65 45.01 14.09
N LYS A 682 26.67 44.63 14.92
CA LYS A 682 25.28 44.43 14.53
C LYS A 682 24.33 44.95 15.60
N SER A 683 23.27 45.63 15.17
CA SER A 683 22.14 45.97 16.03
C SER A 683 21.38 44.70 16.42
N ILE A 684 20.87 44.65 17.65
CA ILE A 684 19.98 43.58 18.10
C ILE A 684 18.63 43.76 17.39
N PRO A 685 18.19 42.80 16.54
CA PRO A 685 16.88 42.87 15.90
C PRO A 685 15.75 42.67 16.91
N GLU A 686 14.55 43.17 16.58
CA GLU A 686 13.35 42.98 17.40
C GLU A 686 12.90 41.52 17.43
N ASP A 687 12.18 41.16 18.50
CA ASP A 687 11.64 39.82 18.69
C ASP A 687 10.38 39.61 17.85
N GLU A 688 10.45 38.71 16.87
CA GLU A 688 9.32 38.34 16.01
C GLU A 688 8.47 37.23 16.63
N LYS A 689 7.73 37.57 17.67
CA LYS A 689 6.88 36.60 18.37
C LYS A 689 5.73 36.13 17.49
N ASN A 690 5.62 34.82 17.31
CA ASN A 690 4.49 34.17 16.66
C ASN A 690 3.77 33.27 17.68
N ALA A 691 2.61 33.71 18.17
CA ALA A 691 1.88 32.96 19.20
C ALA A 691 1.39 31.58 18.73
N LEU A 692 1.18 31.40 17.42
CA LEU A 692 0.74 30.12 16.85
C LEU A 692 1.92 29.17 16.60
N PHE A 693 3.11 29.70 16.29
CA PHE A 693 4.32 28.91 16.00
C PHE A 693 5.50 29.48 16.79
N PRO A 694 5.50 29.39 18.13
CA PRO A 694 6.52 30.00 18.97
C PRO A 694 7.92 29.38 18.81
N MET A 695 8.03 28.13 18.35
CA MET A 695 9.30 27.40 18.23
C MET A 695 10.03 27.67 16.91
N THR A 696 9.37 28.31 15.93
CA THR A 696 9.87 28.41 14.56
C THR A 696 9.94 29.85 14.07
N LEU A 697 11.12 30.26 13.57
CA LEU A 697 11.26 31.46 12.74
C LEU A 697 10.81 31.16 11.31
N ASP A 698 9.74 31.81 10.85
CA ASP A 698 9.29 31.71 9.45
C ASP A 698 9.84 32.89 8.62
N LEU A 699 10.85 32.61 7.79
CA LEU A 699 11.53 33.61 6.97
C LEU A 699 10.63 34.22 5.90
N ARG A 700 9.50 33.59 5.59
CA ARG A 700 8.54 34.05 4.58
C ARG A 700 7.66 35.19 5.10
N ARG A 701 7.59 35.37 6.42
CA ARG A 701 6.82 36.45 7.07
C ARG A 701 7.62 37.75 7.19
N ASN A 702 6.92 38.87 7.39
CA ASN A 702 7.47 40.17 7.79
C ASN A 702 8.57 40.75 6.90
N ARG A 703 8.52 40.50 5.58
CA ARG A 703 9.57 40.93 4.63
C ARG A 703 9.57 42.42 4.25
N GLY A 704 8.64 43.21 4.78
CA GLY A 704 8.21 44.43 4.11
C GLY A 704 7.46 44.08 2.83
N ILE A 705 6.42 44.83 2.48
CA ILE A 705 5.69 44.61 1.23
C ILE A 705 6.64 44.97 0.08
N VAL A 706 6.83 44.04 -0.87
CA VAL A 706 7.40 44.33 -2.18
C VAL A 706 6.27 44.68 -3.13
#